data_AF-A0A8C7LFW3-F1
#
_entry.id   AF-A0A8C7LFW3-F1
#
_cell.length_a   1.000
_cell.length_b   1.000
_cell.length_c   1.000
_cell.angle_alpha   90.00
_cell.angle_beta   90.00
_cell.angle_gamma   90.00
#
_symmetry.space_group_name_H-M   'P 1'
#
loop_
_entity.id
_entity.type
_entity.pdbx_description
1 polymer ?
#
loop_
_entity_poly.entity_id
_entity_poly.type
_entity_poly.pdbx_seq_one_letter_code
_entity_poly.pdbx_strand_id
1 'polypeptide(L)'
;MQLRGHYRYHWQSHNVKQSGVDDMVLLSKINEDAIVDNLKKRYMDDYIFTYIGPVLISVNPFKQMPYFGDKEVEMYQGAAQYENPPHIYALADNMYRNMMIDRENQDVDNCLPTYYLYTLPVTLKQAYCLSAPSQHVKDIILQSNPLLEAFGNAKTVRNNNSSRFGKYFEIQFSSGGEPDGGKISNFLLEKSRVVMRNPGERSFHIFYQLIEGATGEQKSSLGITSLDYYNYLNQSGSYKVDDINDKSDFQETMHAMEVIGISGEDRGLVLQIVAGVLHLGNINFREAGNYAAVESEEFLAFPAFLLGIDQKRLKEKLTSRKMDSKWGSSMESIDVTLNVEQACYTRDALSKALHSRVFDFLVESINKAIVKVHQEFNIGVLDIYGFEIFQKNGFEQFCINFVNEKLQQIFIELTLKAEQEEYVQEGIRWTPIEYFNNKIVCDLIESKLNPPGIMSILDDVCATMHAVGEGADQTMLQKLRVAINSHEHFNSWNQGFIIHHYAGKVSYDAEGFCERNRDVLFSDLIELMQSSEIAFIRALFPDNLNAEKKGRPTTAGSKIKKQANDLVQTLMKCTPHYIRCIKPNETKKPKDWEESRVKHQVEYLGLKENIRVRRAGYAYRRVFRKFLNRYAILTKESWPTWRGDEKQGVLHLLRAVNMDQDQFQLGRTKVFIKAPESLFLLEETRERKFDSHARAIQKAWRKYVARKKYVQMREEASDLLVNRKDRRRHSLNRNFVGDYLGMDDRPELRQFLAKREKIDFADKVTKYDRRFKGIKRDLILTPKCMYLIGREKVKQGPEKGQVTEVLKRRIDVEKILAVSLSTMQDDLLILHEQEYDSLLECTFKTEFISLLARRFEERTQRKLPLKFGTTLELKLKKENWGFLSGGGSRQVMFVQGQGDVAVTKPSSKTLQVSIGAGLPKNTREYYRSSVYHPSTSGFNRHVAHQNGGPKNTNHIVNQRNASQHSNQRPPSTGNGSRPFLPNNVIMKEKGSNHPKPNQPNLDCLKVPDQGAAGVQRQSVSRPPPGGGRPKPAPKPAPKPKPQVPQCKALYAYDAQDTDELSFNADDIIDIIKEDASGWWTGRLRAKQGLFPNNYVSKI
;
A
#
# COMPACT_ATOMS: atom_id res chain seq x y z
N MET A 1 -45.37 3.78 -18.41
CA MET A 1 -44.95 2.36 -18.25
C MET A 1 -43.95 2.28 -17.12
N GLN A 2 -44.17 1.44 -16.10
CA GLN A 2 -43.26 1.25 -14.95
C GLN A 2 -42.65 -0.16 -14.95
N LEU A 3 -41.70 -0.39 -14.03
CA LEU A 3 -40.94 -1.62 -13.75
C LEU A 3 -39.70 -1.86 -14.64
N ARG A 4 -38.60 -1.19 -14.27
CA ARG A 4 -37.29 -1.85 -14.11
C ARG A 4 -36.96 -1.84 -12.61
N GLY A 5 -36.34 -2.92 -12.12
CA GLY A 5 -36.23 -3.18 -10.69
C GLY A 5 -35.29 -2.23 -9.94
N HIS A 6 -35.50 -2.11 -8.63
CA HIS A 6 -34.53 -1.50 -7.73
C HIS A 6 -33.24 -2.32 -7.77
N TYR A 7 -32.14 -1.69 -8.15
CA TYR A 7 -30.81 -2.27 -7.96
C TYR A 7 -30.44 -2.16 -6.48
N ARG A 8 -30.18 -3.30 -5.82
CA ARG A 8 -29.46 -3.29 -4.54
C ARG A 8 -27.98 -2.99 -4.82
N TYR A 9 -27.44 -2.04 -4.09
CA TYR A 9 -26.04 -1.61 -4.24
C TYR A 9 -25.09 -2.55 -3.48
N HIS A 10 -23.82 -2.61 -3.89
CA HIS A 10 -22.83 -3.52 -3.29
C HIS A 10 -22.67 -3.35 -1.77
N TRP A 11 -22.73 -2.11 -1.29
CA TRP A 11 -22.65 -1.75 0.13
C TRP A 11 -23.89 -2.18 0.97
N GLN A 12 -24.96 -2.67 0.34
CA GLN A 12 -26.14 -3.23 1.03
C GLN A 12 -26.02 -4.73 1.31
N SER A 13 -24.79 -5.21 1.51
CA SER A 13 -24.49 -6.58 1.95
C SER A 13 -24.86 -6.79 3.42
N HIS A 14 -26.13 -7.13 3.67
CA HIS A 14 -26.73 -7.36 5.00
C HIS A 14 -26.13 -8.57 5.77
N ASN A 15 -24.85 -8.53 6.14
CA ASN A 15 -24.19 -9.50 7.02
C ASN A 15 -23.01 -8.93 7.84
N VAL A 16 -22.86 -7.60 7.89
CA VAL A 16 -21.90 -6.93 8.79
C VAL A 16 -22.65 -6.36 9.99
N LYS A 17 -22.15 -6.61 11.20
CA LYS A 17 -22.70 -6.06 12.45
C LYS A 17 -22.43 -4.56 12.49
N GLN A 18 -23.46 -3.74 12.27
CA GLN A 18 -23.30 -2.29 12.05
C GLN A 18 -23.03 -1.53 13.36
N SER A 19 -21.76 -1.50 13.77
CA SER A 19 -21.31 -0.74 14.94
C SER A 19 -21.16 0.75 14.62
N GLY A 20 -22.24 1.51 14.88
CA GLY A 20 -22.25 2.96 14.69
C GLY A 20 -22.16 3.38 13.21
N VAL A 21 -21.65 4.60 12.97
CA VAL A 21 -21.31 5.11 11.64
C VAL A 21 -19.80 5.21 11.45
N ASP A 22 -19.33 4.83 10.27
CA ASP A 22 -17.92 4.85 9.86
C ASP A 22 -17.38 6.26 9.60
N ASP A 23 -18.21 7.18 9.10
CA ASP A 23 -17.93 8.61 9.03
C ASP A 23 -18.97 9.39 9.86
N MET A 24 -18.50 10.22 10.78
CA MET A 24 -19.36 10.99 11.68
C MET A 24 -20.05 12.20 11.01
N VAL A 25 -19.72 12.54 9.77
CA VAL A 25 -20.53 13.43 8.92
C VAL A 25 -21.95 12.85 8.71
N LEU A 26 -22.09 11.52 8.77
CA LEU A 26 -23.37 10.80 8.63
C LEU A 26 -24.22 10.74 9.92
N LEU A 27 -23.76 11.32 11.05
CA LEU A 27 -24.52 11.32 12.31
C LEU A 27 -25.86 12.06 12.17
N SER A 28 -26.95 11.48 12.67
CA SER A 28 -28.28 12.10 12.59
C SER A 28 -28.39 13.41 13.39
N LYS A 29 -27.73 13.48 14.56
CA LYS A 29 -27.62 14.66 15.44
C LYS A 29 -26.13 15.04 15.62
N ILE A 30 -25.83 16.33 15.75
CA ILE A 30 -24.46 16.83 15.98
C ILE A 30 -24.40 17.61 17.32
N ASN A 31 -24.15 16.86 18.39
CA ASN A 31 -23.75 17.31 19.73
C ASN A 31 -22.59 16.43 20.21
N GLU A 32 -21.87 16.82 21.27
CA GLU A 32 -20.75 16.00 21.76
C GLU A 32 -21.20 14.60 22.14
N ASP A 33 -22.38 14.48 22.78
CA ASP A 33 -22.86 13.21 23.31
C ASP A 33 -23.02 12.17 22.20
N ALA A 34 -23.59 12.53 21.03
CA ALA A 34 -23.72 11.62 19.89
C ALA A 34 -22.37 11.20 19.28
N ILE A 35 -21.34 12.05 19.37
CA ILE A 35 -19.97 11.75 18.92
C ILE A 35 -19.33 10.76 19.89
N VAL A 36 -19.39 11.05 21.20
CA VAL A 36 -18.92 10.17 22.28
C VAL A 36 -19.60 8.81 22.19
N ASP A 37 -20.91 8.78 22.00
CA ASP A 37 -21.74 7.58 21.91
C ASP A 37 -21.40 6.72 20.67
N ASN A 38 -21.07 7.35 19.52
CA ASN A 38 -20.60 6.63 18.32
C ASN A 38 -19.21 6.02 18.52
N LEU A 39 -18.27 6.79 19.06
CA LEU A 39 -16.92 6.32 19.37
C LEU A 39 -16.93 5.20 20.41
N LYS A 40 -17.78 5.31 21.45
CA LYS A 40 -17.98 4.30 22.50
C LYS A 40 -18.46 2.97 21.93
N LYS A 41 -19.47 2.99 21.06
CA LYS A 41 -20.01 1.79 20.41
C LYS A 41 -18.96 1.10 19.55
N ARG A 42 -18.27 1.87 18.70
CA ARG A 42 -17.19 1.39 17.83
C ARG A 42 -16.02 0.80 18.63
N TYR A 43 -15.57 1.49 19.68
CA TYR A 43 -14.51 1.01 20.57
C TYR A 43 -14.87 -0.32 21.25
N MET A 44 -16.10 -0.48 21.75
CA MET A 44 -16.54 -1.71 22.42
C MET A 44 -16.64 -2.90 21.46
N ASP A 45 -17.03 -2.67 20.21
CA ASP A 45 -17.00 -3.66 19.12
C ASP A 45 -15.64 -3.76 18.40
N ASP A 46 -14.56 -3.25 19.03
CA ASP A 46 -13.16 -3.34 18.59
C ASP A 46 -12.80 -2.60 17.27
N TYR A 47 -13.64 -1.65 16.83
CA TYR A 47 -13.36 -0.72 15.74
C TYR A 47 -12.76 0.59 16.27
N ILE A 48 -11.42 0.72 16.26
CA ILE A 48 -10.74 1.91 16.81
C ILE A 48 -10.77 3.15 15.91
N PHE A 49 -11.05 2.98 14.61
CA PHE A 49 -10.93 4.03 13.59
C PHE A 49 -12.29 4.54 13.11
N THR A 50 -12.42 5.85 12.93
CA THR A 50 -13.66 6.52 12.46
C THR A 50 -13.31 7.79 11.68
N TYR A 51 -13.97 8.08 10.55
CA TYR A 51 -13.73 9.30 9.78
C TYR A 51 -14.53 10.52 10.27
N ILE A 52 -14.02 11.71 9.94
CA ILE A 52 -14.74 12.98 9.78
C ILE A 52 -14.31 13.52 8.41
N GLY A 53 -14.88 12.98 7.33
CA GLY A 53 -14.39 13.22 5.97
C GLY A 53 -12.89 12.85 5.81
N PRO A 54 -11.99 13.83 5.53
CA PRO A 54 -10.56 13.57 5.38
C PRO A 54 -9.81 13.39 6.71
N VAL A 55 -10.42 13.71 7.86
CA VAL A 55 -9.77 13.57 9.18
C VAL A 55 -10.06 12.18 9.74
N LEU A 56 -9.04 11.50 10.26
CA LEU A 56 -9.16 10.19 10.88
C LEU A 56 -9.12 10.30 12.42
N ILE A 57 -10.11 9.73 13.09
CA ILE A 57 -10.15 9.58 14.55
C ILE A 57 -9.64 8.18 14.90
N SER A 58 -8.79 8.10 15.93
CA SER A 58 -8.20 6.85 16.43
C SER A 58 -8.36 6.75 17.94
N VAL A 59 -9.06 5.73 18.45
CA VAL A 59 -9.23 5.51 19.89
C VAL A 59 -8.24 4.45 20.38
N ASN A 60 -7.38 4.77 21.36
CA ASN A 60 -6.32 3.85 21.79
C ASN A 60 -6.90 2.52 22.35
N PRO A 61 -6.62 1.36 21.74
CA PRO A 61 -7.17 0.07 22.17
C PRO A 61 -6.65 -0.42 23.53
N PHE A 62 -5.45 0.01 23.97
CA PHE A 62 -4.69 -0.60 25.08
C PHE A 62 -4.50 -2.13 24.95
N LYS A 63 -4.49 -2.64 23.71
CA LYS A 63 -4.15 -4.02 23.33
C LYS A 63 -3.70 -4.05 21.86
N GLN A 64 -3.03 -5.12 21.46
CA GLN A 64 -2.77 -5.39 20.04
C GLN A 64 -4.09 -5.72 19.32
N MET A 65 -4.21 -5.28 18.06
CA MET A 65 -5.39 -5.51 17.21
C MET A 65 -5.05 -6.44 16.05
N PRO A 66 -5.93 -7.39 15.67
CA PRO A 66 -5.60 -8.47 14.74
C PRO A 66 -5.58 -8.06 13.25
N TYR A 67 -5.82 -6.79 12.92
CA TYR A 67 -6.01 -6.28 11.56
C TYR A 67 -4.88 -5.35 11.07
N PHE A 68 -3.71 -5.43 11.70
CA PHE A 68 -2.48 -4.78 11.24
C PHE A 68 -1.56 -5.77 10.50
N GLY A 69 -2.10 -6.48 9.50
CA GLY A 69 -1.40 -7.52 8.77
C GLY A 69 -1.31 -7.29 7.25
N ASP A 70 -0.41 -8.06 6.62
CA ASP A 70 -0.18 -8.09 5.16
C ASP A 70 -1.49 -8.32 4.35
N LYS A 71 -2.50 -8.98 4.94
CA LYS A 71 -3.84 -9.17 4.34
C LYS A 71 -4.66 -7.88 4.25
N GLU A 72 -4.63 -7.05 5.29
CA GLU A 72 -5.34 -5.78 5.30
C GLU A 72 -4.64 -4.76 4.42
N VAL A 73 -3.30 -4.80 4.32
CA VAL A 73 -2.54 -4.02 3.33
C VAL A 73 -3.05 -4.28 1.90
N GLU A 74 -3.16 -5.55 1.49
CA GLU A 74 -3.73 -5.94 0.19
C GLU A 74 -5.19 -5.51 0.00
N MET A 75 -5.98 -5.46 1.09
CA MET A 75 -7.38 -5.03 1.04
C MET A 75 -7.52 -3.51 0.81
N TYR A 76 -6.60 -2.70 1.35
CA TYR A 76 -6.63 -1.24 1.25
C TYR A 76 -5.83 -0.67 0.07
N GLN A 77 -4.87 -1.41 -0.50
CA GLN A 77 -4.04 -0.94 -1.60
C GLN A 77 -4.88 -0.59 -2.86
N GLY A 78 -4.79 0.65 -3.31
CA GLY A 78 -5.47 1.16 -4.49
C GLY A 78 -7.00 1.33 -4.36
N ALA A 79 -7.61 0.78 -3.31
CA ALA A 79 -9.04 0.86 -3.03
C ALA A 79 -9.51 2.30 -2.80
N ALA A 80 -10.77 2.62 -3.06
CA ALA A 80 -11.34 3.91 -2.68
C ALA A 80 -11.69 3.94 -1.17
N GLN A 81 -11.61 5.11 -0.55
CA GLN A 81 -11.81 5.31 0.90
C GLN A 81 -13.20 4.86 1.42
N TYR A 82 -14.15 4.61 0.52
CA TYR A 82 -15.52 4.15 0.82
C TYR A 82 -15.78 2.65 0.54
N GLU A 83 -14.81 1.92 -0.05
CA GLU A 83 -14.98 0.48 -0.35
C GLU A 83 -14.74 -0.39 0.88
N ASN A 84 -13.94 0.10 1.82
CA ASN A 84 -13.48 -0.57 3.03
C ASN A 84 -13.79 0.30 4.26
N PRO A 85 -13.91 -0.28 5.48
CA PRO A 85 -14.14 0.50 6.70
C PRO A 85 -12.95 1.42 7.02
N PRO A 86 -13.12 2.44 7.89
CA PRO A 86 -12.09 3.41 8.20
C PRO A 86 -10.81 2.75 8.73
N HIS A 87 -9.67 3.06 8.12
CA HIS A 87 -8.40 2.49 8.53
C HIS A 87 -7.21 3.37 8.19
N ILE A 88 -6.10 3.09 8.88
CA ILE A 88 -4.82 3.78 8.74
C ILE A 88 -4.20 3.58 7.35
N TYR A 89 -4.32 2.36 6.80
CA TYR A 89 -3.80 2.01 5.48
C TYR A 89 -4.55 2.74 4.34
N ALA A 90 -5.86 3.00 4.49
CA ALA A 90 -6.63 3.77 3.52
C ALA A 90 -6.12 5.23 3.42
N LEU A 91 -5.70 5.83 4.54
CA LEU A 91 -5.14 7.17 4.56
C LEU A 91 -3.76 7.18 3.88
N ALA A 92 -2.87 6.27 4.26
CA ALA A 92 -1.55 6.12 3.67
C ALA A 92 -1.57 5.91 2.14
N ASP A 93 -2.45 5.04 1.65
CA ASP A 93 -2.62 4.78 0.22
C ASP A 93 -3.26 5.96 -0.53
N ASN A 94 -4.21 6.68 0.09
CA ASN A 94 -4.79 7.91 -0.47
C ASN A 94 -3.72 9.02 -0.61
N MET A 95 -2.90 9.25 0.42
CA MET A 95 -1.76 10.17 0.36
C MET A 95 -0.79 9.82 -0.77
N TYR A 96 -0.34 8.56 -0.83
CA TYR A 96 0.59 8.08 -1.85
C TYR A 96 0.02 8.25 -3.27
N ARG A 97 -1.26 7.92 -3.49
CA ARG A 97 -1.93 8.16 -4.78
C ARG A 97 -2.04 9.65 -5.11
N ASN A 98 -2.38 10.52 -4.17
CA ASN A 98 -2.47 11.96 -4.42
C ASN A 98 -1.11 12.56 -4.80
N MET A 99 -0.04 12.18 -4.08
CA MET A 99 1.34 12.53 -4.41
C MET A 99 1.67 12.13 -5.86
N MET A 100 1.41 10.88 -6.24
CA MET A 100 1.73 10.37 -7.59
C MET A 100 0.82 10.91 -8.71
N ILE A 101 -0.43 11.27 -8.41
CA ILE A 101 -1.42 11.74 -9.39
C ILE A 101 -1.36 13.25 -9.62
N ASP A 102 -1.41 14.04 -8.55
CA ASP A 102 -1.44 15.50 -8.62
C ASP A 102 -0.03 16.12 -8.58
N ARG A 103 1.01 15.36 -8.20
CA ARG A 103 2.43 15.79 -8.09
C ARG A 103 2.67 16.88 -7.05
N GLU A 104 1.97 16.73 -5.92
CA GLU A 104 1.93 17.69 -4.80
C GLU A 104 2.36 16.94 -3.51
N ASN A 105 3.27 17.52 -2.72
CA ASN A 105 3.76 16.93 -1.47
C ASN A 105 2.63 16.75 -0.43
N GLN A 106 2.75 15.75 0.46
CA GLN A 106 1.70 15.36 1.41
C GLN A 106 2.26 15.24 2.83
N ASP A 107 1.60 15.78 3.85
CA ASP A 107 2.03 15.64 5.25
C ASP A 107 0.92 15.02 6.11
N VAL A 108 1.30 14.26 7.13
CA VAL A 108 0.42 13.85 8.24
C VAL A 108 0.80 14.59 9.51
N ASP A 109 -0.19 15.21 10.14
CA ASP A 109 -0.12 15.77 11.49
C ASP A 109 -0.84 14.83 12.48
N ASN A 110 -0.13 14.45 13.56
CA ASN A 110 -0.53 13.44 14.53
C ASN A 110 0.13 13.69 15.90
N CYS A 111 -0.59 13.37 16.99
CA CYS A 111 -0.17 13.60 18.37
C CYS A 111 0.19 12.32 19.16
N LEU A 112 0.20 11.12 18.54
CA LEU A 112 0.66 9.87 19.18
C LEU A 112 1.36 8.92 18.17
N PRO A 113 2.63 8.52 18.38
CA PRO A 113 3.44 7.88 17.32
C PRO A 113 3.09 6.44 16.98
N THR A 114 2.86 5.62 18.01
CA THR A 114 3.47 4.27 18.07
C THR A 114 2.93 3.25 17.04
N TYR A 115 1.81 3.54 16.37
CA TYR A 115 1.27 2.68 15.32
C TYR A 115 1.64 3.13 13.89
N TYR A 116 1.88 4.42 13.64
CA TYR A 116 1.93 4.94 12.26
C TYR A 116 3.22 4.52 11.52
N LEU A 117 4.36 4.59 12.21
CA LEU A 117 5.69 4.31 11.64
C LEU A 117 5.94 2.83 11.32
N TYR A 118 5.25 1.90 11.97
CA TYR A 118 5.23 0.51 11.52
C TYR A 118 4.34 0.32 10.28
N THR A 119 3.22 1.07 10.20
CA THR A 119 2.23 0.87 9.12
C THR A 119 2.68 1.42 7.76
N LEU A 120 3.27 2.62 7.68
CA LEU A 120 3.65 3.24 6.40
C LEU A 120 4.64 2.37 5.58
N PRO A 121 5.79 1.93 6.13
CA PRO A 121 6.75 1.08 5.42
C PRO A 121 6.23 -0.34 5.14
N VAL A 122 5.14 -0.75 5.80
CA VAL A 122 4.44 -2.02 5.56
C VAL A 122 3.45 -1.89 4.41
N THR A 123 2.67 -0.81 4.28
CA THR A 123 1.91 -0.52 3.04
C THR A 123 2.83 -0.42 1.82
N LEU A 124 3.99 0.21 1.97
CA LEU A 124 5.01 0.30 0.90
C LEU A 124 5.72 -1.03 0.59
N LYS A 125 5.67 -2.02 1.50
CA LYS A 125 6.29 -3.36 1.35
C LYS A 125 5.65 -4.19 0.25
N GLN A 126 4.33 -4.06 0.09
CA GLN A 126 3.49 -4.94 -0.74
C GLN A 126 3.09 -4.28 -2.05
N ALA A 127 3.07 -2.94 -2.11
CA ALA A 127 2.59 -2.21 -3.26
C ALA A 127 3.48 -2.36 -4.52
N TYR A 128 4.79 -2.48 -4.34
CA TYR A 128 5.78 -2.60 -5.41
C TYR A 128 6.93 -3.55 -5.00
N CYS A 129 7.50 -4.27 -5.97
CA CYS A 129 8.72 -5.06 -5.78
C CYS A 129 9.92 -4.12 -5.61
N LEU A 130 10.15 -3.64 -4.38
CA LEU A 130 11.18 -2.66 -4.04
C LEU A 130 12.57 -3.08 -4.55
N SER A 131 13.29 -2.11 -5.11
CA SER A 131 14.70 -2.27 -5.45
C SER A 131 15.58 -2.36 -4.18
N ALA A 132 16.77 -2.95 -4.29
CA ALA A 132 17.67 -3.12 -3.15
C ALA A 132 18.02 -1.80 -2.40
N PRO A 133 18.20 -0.64 -3.07
CA PRO A 133 18.37 0.64 -2.38
C PRO A 133 17.15 1.04 -1.52
N SER A 134 15.93 0.85 -2.03
CA SER A 134 14.69 1.17 -1.29
C SER A 134 14.50 0.30 -0.05
N GLN A 135 15.01 -0.94 -0.04
CA GLN A 135 15.01 -1.79 1.15
C GLN A 135 15.94 -1.24 2.25
N HIS A 136 17.13 -0.75 1.89
CA HIS A 136 18.07 -0.17 2.86
C HIS A 136 17.54 1.10 3.52
N VAL A 137 17.01 2.05 2.74
CA VAL A 137 16.40 3.29 3.27
C VAL A 137 15.23 2.97 4.21
N LYS A 138 14.40 1.98 3.84
CA LYS A 138 13.30 1.49 4.67
C LYS A 138 13.78 0.91 6.00
N ASP A 139 14.80 0.07 6.00
CA ASP A 139 15.28 -0.60 7.22
C ASP A 139 15.90 0.41 8.19
N ILE A 140 16.59 1.43 7.68
CA ILE A 140 17.04 2.58 8.51
C ILE A 140 15.85 3.36 9.09
N ILE A 141 14.82 3.67 8.29
CA ILE A 141 13.62 4.38 8.78
C ILE A 141 12.93 3.59 9.90
N LEU A 142 12.82 2.26 9.78
CA LEU A 142 12.26 1.41 10.83
C LEU A 142 13.12 1.46 12.11
N GLN A 143 14.42 1.17 11.98
CA GLN A 143 15.37 1.11 13.10
C GLN A 143 15.63 2.47 13.77
N SER A 144 15.37 3.58 13.09
CA SER A 144 15.46 4.92 13.68
C SER A 144 14.55 5.11 14.91
N ASN A 145 13.45 4.35 15.02
CA ASN A 145 12.52 4.47 16.14
C ASN A 145 13.08 3.90 17.46
N PRO A 146 13.44 2.62 17.60
CA PRO A 146 13.99 2.11 18.86
C PRO A 146 15.25 2.84 19.32
N LEU A 147 16.06 3.39 18.40
CA LEU A 147 17.17 4.28 18.75
C LEU A 147 16.71 5.63 19.33
N LEU A 148 15.83 6.36 18.63
CA LEU A 148 15.40 7.68 19.09
C LEU A 148 14.46 7.61 20.30
N GLU A 149 13.71 6.51 20.47
CA GLU A 149 12.89 6.27 21.66
C GLU A 149 13.76 5.95 22.89
N ALA A 150 14.85 5.20 22.74
CA ALA A 150 15.80 4.97 23.84
C ALA A 150 16.37 6.28 24.43
N PHE A 151 16.80 7.21 23.58
CA PHE A 151 17.43 8.47 24.02
C PHE A 151 16.45 9.63 24.21
N GLY A 152 15.24 9.55 23.66
CA GLY A 152 14.26 10.66 23.60
C GLY A 152 12.91 10.38 24.27
N ASN A 153 12.59 9.13 24.64
CA ASN A 153 11.36 8.81 25.36
C ASN A 153 11.64 8.51 26.84
N ALA A 154 10.59 8.65 27.68
CA ALA A 154 10.64 8.30 29.10
C ALA A 154 9.26 7.88 29.63
N LYS A 155 9.26 7.20 30.78
CA LYS A 155 8.03 6.90 31.55
C LYS A 155 7.53 8.15 32.26
N THR A 156 6.36 8.64 31.89
CA THR A 156 5.58 9.63 32.64
C THR A 156 4.47 8.95 33.45
N VAL A 157 3.79 9.70 34.32
CA VAL A 157 2.59 9.19 35.04
C VAL A 157 1.54 8.67 34.04
N ARG A 158 1.35 9.38 32.91
CA ARG A 158 0.29 9.10 31.93
C ARG A 158 0.65 8.07 30.86
N ASN A 159 1.93 7.87 30.54
CA ASN A 159 2.39 6.94 29.49
C ASN A 159 3.75 6.31 29.87
N ASN A 160 3.87 4.99 29.74
CA ASN A 160 5.09 4.25 30.10
C ASN A 160 6.25 4.45 29.10
N ASN A 161 5.97 4.72 27.82
CA ASN A 161 6.94 5.06 26.78
C ASN A 161 6.47 6.34 26.08
N SER A 162 6.85 7.50 26.60
CA SER A 162 6.37 8.82 26.14
C SER A 162 7.46 9.61 25.45
N SER A 163 7.23 10.00 24.18
CA SER A 163 8.07 10.96 23.47
C SER A 163 8.24 12.25 24.27
N ARG A 164 9.49 12.63 24.56
CA ARG A 164 9.87 13.91 25.20
C ARG A 164 10.62 14.83 24.23
N PHE A 165 10.36 14.66 22.94
CA PHE A 165 10.80 15.48 21.82
C PHE A 165 9.72 15.42 20.72
N GLY A 166 9.74 16.38 19.79
CA GLY A 166 9.00 16.32 18.53
C GLY A 166 9.89 15.76 17.41
N LYS A 167 9.29 14.96 16.52
CA LYS A 167 9.97 14.15 15.51
C LYS A 167 9.21 14.29 14.18
N TYR A 168 9.82 14.95 13.20
CA TYR A 168 9.26 15.07 11.85
C TYR A 168 10.08 14.23 10.87
N PHE A 169 9.45 13.18 10.32
CA PHE A 169 10.01 12.35 9.26
C PHE A 169 9.57 12.88 7.90
N GLU A 170 10.50 13.02 6.98
CA GLU A 170 10.23 13.17 5.55
C GLU A 170 10.67 11.89 4.85
N ILE A 171 9.72 11.12 4.30
CA ILE A 171 10.04 10.00 3.39
C ILE A 171 10.11 10.59 1.99
N GLN A 172 11.23 10.41 1.29
CA GLN A 172 11.43 10.96 -0.06
C GLN A 172 11.24 9.87 -1.11
N PHE A 173 10.58 10.24 -2.20
CA PHE A 173 10.23 9.33 -3.28
C PHE A 173 10.86 9.78 -4.60
N SER A 174 11.14 8.79 -5.44
CA SER A 174 11.43 8.96 -6.85
C SER A 174 10.17 9.31 -7.64
N SER A 175 10.34 9.90 -8.83
CA SER A 175 9.27 10.08 -9.81
C SER A 175 8.66 8.78 -10.36
N GLY A 176 9.23 7.61 -10.04
CA GLY A 176 8.62 6.29 -10.24
C GLY A 176 7.71 5.83 -9.09
N GLY A 177 7.79 6.47 -7.92
CA GLY A 177 7.03 6.12 -6.72
C GLY A 177 7.73 5.14 -5.78
N GLU A 178 8.98 4.77 -6.04
CA GLU A 178 9.83 4.03 -5.09
C GLU A 178 10.40 5.00 -4.03
N PRO A 179 10.36 4.66 -2.73
CA PRO A 179 11.02 5.42 -1.67
C PRO A 179 12.54 5.21 -1.76
N ASP A 180 13.30 6.30 -1.88
CA ASP A 180 14.73 6.27 -2.21
C ASP A 180 15.55 7.31 -1.44
N GLY A 181 14.97 7.90 -0.38
CA GLY A 181 15.67 8.72 0.60
C GLY A 181 14.77 9.15 1.75
N GLY A 182 15.31 9.96 2.65
CA GLY A 182 14.52 10.60 3.69
C GLY A 182 15.25 11.75 4.39
N LYS A 183 14.62 12.27 5.44
CA LYS A 183 15.19 13.22 6.40
C LYS A 183 14.43 13.14 7.73
N ILE A 184 15.13 13.27 8.85
CA ILE A 184 14.52 13.40 10.19
C ILE A 184 14.87 14.78 10.74
N SER A 185 13.87 15.53 11.20
CA SER A 185 14.05 16.77 11.95
C SER A 185 13.58 16.56 13.38
N ASN A 186 14.48 16.72 14.35
CA ASN A 186 14.16 16.69 15.77
C ASN A 186 13.84 18.10 16.29
N PHE A 187 12.96 18.18 17.27
CA PHE A 187 12.49 19.41 17.88
C PHE A 187 12.37 19.21 19.39
N LEU A 188 12.70 20.24 20.18
CA LEU A 188 12.12 20.41 21.53
C LEU A 188 12.34 19.22 22.51
N LEU A 189 13.57 18.68 22.57
CA LEU A 189 13.98 17.68 23.56
C LEU A 189 13.93 18.25 24.98
N GLU A 190 13.22 17.57 25.89
CA GLU A 190 13.05 17.95 27.30
C GLU A 190 14.31 17.64 28.14
N LYS A 191 15.39 18.40 27.91
CA LYS A 191 16.72 18.17 28.53
C LYS A 191 16.71 18.06 30.06
N SER A 192 15.80 18.77 30.74
CA SER A 192 15.71 18.77 32.21
C SER A 192 15.48 17.38 32.81
N ARG A 193 14.84 16.48 32.05
CA ARG A 193 14.60 15.08 32.44
C ARG A 193 15.88 14.25 32.66
N VAL A 194 17.04 14.71 32.17
CA VAL A 194 18.35 14.11 32.48
C VAL A 194 18.67 14.18 33.97
N VAL A 195 18.28 15.26 34.66
CA VAL A 195 18.74 15.54 36.05
C VAL A 195 17.62 15.55 37.08
N MET A 196 16.40 15.91 36.67
CA MET A 196 15.23 16.12 37.54
C MET A 196 13.99 15.45 36.92
N ARG A 197 13.18 14.77 37.72
CA ARG A 197 11.94 14.11 37.27
C ARG A 197 10.85 14.26 38.33
N ASN A 198 9.58 14.19 37.92
CA ASN A 198 8.46 14.15 38.87
C ASN A 198 8.41 12.80 39.61
N PRO A 199 7.79 12.73 40.81
CA PRO A 199 7.55 11.47 41.52
C PRO A 199 6.82 10.44 40.64
N GLY A 200 7.30 9.20 40.63
CA GLY A 200 6.73 8.11 39.81
C GLY A 200 7.12 8.12 38.32
N GLU A 201 7.94 9.06 37.86
CA GLU A 201 8.47 9.12 36.49
C GLU A 201 9.89 8.55 36.37
N ARG A 202 10.30 8.16 35.16
CA ARG A 202 11.70 7.82 34.83
C ARG A 202 12.40 9.00 34.13
N SER A 203 13.73 8.91 34.07
CA SER A 203 14.53 9.61 33.06
C SER A 203 14.42 8.90 31.70
N PHE A 204 15.24 9.27 30.72
CA PHE A 204 15.29 8.63 29.39
C PHE A 204 15.61 7.13 29.48
N HIS A 205 15.00 6.32 28.62
CA HIS A 205 15.08 4.85 28.71
C HIS A 205 16.52 4.32 28.63
N ILE A 206 17.39 4.94 27.83
CA ILE A 206 18.79 4.52 27.62
C ILE A 206 19.58 4.36 28.93
N PHE A 207 19.30 5.17 29.96
CA PHE A 207 19.99 5.04 31.26
C PHE A 207 19.65 3.72 31.98
N TYR A 208 18.38 3.29 31.91
CA TYR A 208 17.91 2.04 32.50
C TYR A 208 18.35 0.84 31.64
N GLN A 209 18.23 0.98 30.32
CA GLN A 209 18.65 0.01 29.32
C GLN A 209 20.16 -0.29 29.42
N LEU A 210 21.01 0.72 29.58
CA LEU A 210 22.45 0.52 29.78
C LEU A 210 22.74 -0.25 31.07
N ILE A 211 22.08 0.10 32.19
CA ILE A 211 22.34 -0.51 33.50
C ILE A 211 21.83 -1.96 33.58
N GLU A 212 20.69 -2.30 32.97
CA GLU A 212 20.16 -3.68 32.95
C GLU A 212 20.74 -4.53 31.79
N GLY A 213 21.05 -3.89 30.65
CA GLY A 213 21.39 -4.57 29.38
C GLY A 213 22.88 -4.75 29.07
N ALA A 214 23.79 -3.95 29.64
CA ALA A 214 25.22 -4.05 29.37
C ALA A 214 25.85 -5.40 29.77
N THR A 215 26.88 -5.83 29.04
CA THR A 215 27.68 -7.01 29.38
C THR A 215 28.54 -6.77 30.63
N GLY A 216 29.00 -7.82 31.30
CA GLY A 216 29.84 -7.68 32.51
C GLY A 216 31.15 -6.91 32.27
N GLU A 217 31.72 -7.07 31.07
CA GLU A 217 32.90 -6.31 30.62
C GLU A 217 32.58 -4.82 30.44
N GLN A 218 31.49 -4.49 29.73
CA GLN A 218 31.00 -3.11 29.59
C GLN A 218 30.67 -2.48 30.94
N LYS A 219 30.11 -3.23 31.90
CA LYS A 219 29.83 -2.70 33.23
C LYS A 219 31.12 -2.40 33.99
N SER A 220 32.15 -3.24 33.84
CA SER A 220 33.45 -3.01 34.47
C SER A 220 34.18 -1.81 33.86
N SER A 221 34.17 -1.63 32.55
CA SER A 221 34.86 -0.52 31.87
C SER A 221 34.15 0.83 32.02
N LEU A 222 32.81 0.84 32.11
CA LEU A 222 32.00 2.05 32.29
C LEU A 222 31.72 2.38 33.77
N GLY A 223 32.18 1.56 34.71
CA GLY A 223 31.90 1.71 36.15
C GLY A 223 30.40 1.60 36.49
N ILE A 224 29.66 0.74 35.79
CA ILE A 224 28.21 0.58 35.95
C ILE A 224 27.89 -0.30 37.17
N THR A 225 27.13 0.26 38.10
CA THR A 225 26.67 -0.39 39.33
C THR A 225 25.16 -0.68 39.27
N SER A 226 24.40 -0.32 40.31
CA SER A 226 22.94 -0.50 40.43
C SER A 226 22.18 0.82 40.21
N LEU A 227 20.87 0.73 39.94
CA LEU A 227 20.04 1.90 39.61
C LEU A 227 19.92 2.93 40.74
N ASP A 228 20.03 2.49 42.00
CA ASP A 228 19.92 3.30 43.21
C ASP A 228 21.19 4.11 43.54
N TYR A 229 22.36 3.67 43.06
CA TYR A 229 23.64 4.36 43.21
C TYR A 229 23.70 5.70 42.46
N TYR A 230 22.92 5.87 41.39
CA TYR A 230 22.95 7.08 40.57
C TYR A 230 21.92 8.11 41.02
N ASN A 231 22.38 9.28 41.43
CA ASN A 231 21.57 10.40 41.92
C ASN A 231 20.53 10.87 40.88
N TYR A 232 20.91 10.88 39.59
CA TYR A 232 20.00 11.17 38.48
C TYR A 232 18.95 10.06 38.19
N LEU A 233 19.00 8.91 38.88
CA LEU A 233 18.04 7.81 38.73
C LEU A 233 17.27 7.45 40.02
N ASN A 234 17.77 7.77 41.21
CA ASN A 234 17.15 7.34 42.47
C ASN A 234 15.99 8.23 42.97
N GLN A 235 16.04 9.56 42.78
CA GLN A 235 15.07 10.55 43.31
C GLN A 235 13.57 10.22 43.19
N SER A 236 13.14 9.55 42.11
CA SER A 236 11.72 9.34 41.77
C SER A 236 11.16 7.96 42.18
N GLY A 237 11.99 7.07 42.73
CA GLY A 237 11.61 5.71 43.17
C GLY A 237 11.16 4.72 42.07
N SER A 238 11.05 5.16 40.81
CA SER A 238 10.43 4.39 39.71
C SER A 238 11.45 3.54 38.92
N TYR A 239 12.08 2.57 39.57
CA TYR A 239 13.15 1.78 38.97
C TYR A 239 12.71 0.79 37.88
N LYS A 240 11.52 0.17 37.99
CA LYS A 240 10.99 -0.80 37.01
C LYS A 240 9.60 -0.41 36.50
N VAL A 241 9.23 -0.95 35.34
CA VAL A 241 7.93 -0.71 34.67
C VAL A 241 7.48 -2.04 34.07
N ASP A 242 6.25 -2.46 34.38
CA ASP A 242 5.79 -3.84 34.12
C ASP A 242 5.71 -4.20 32.62
N ASP A 243 5.49 -3.21 31.76
CA ASP A 243 5.40 -3.37 30.30
C ASP A 243 6.74 -3.24 29.55
N ILE A 244 7.87 -2.99 30.23
CA ILE A 244 9.15 -2.61 29.62
C ILE A 244 10.24 -3.61 30.01
N ASN A 245 11.04 -4.06 29.04
CA ASN A 245 12.14 -4.99 29.26
C ASN A 245 13.46 -4.30 28.90
N ASP A 246 13.93 -3.41 29.78
CA ASP A 246 15.08 -2.54 29.53
C ASP A 246 16.33 -3.30 29.01
N LYS A 247 16.50 -4.58 29.40
CA LYS A 247 17.57 -5.46 28.89
C LYS A 247 17.38 -5.93 27.43
N SER A 248 16.14 -6.23 27.03
CA SER A 248 15.81 -6.57 25.64
C SER A 248 15.92 -5.32 24.75
N ASP A 249 15.34 -4.23 25.23
CA ASP A 249 15.25 -2.96 24.51
C ASP A 249 16.66 -2.40 24.24
N PHE A 250 17.61 -2.57 25.18
CA PHE A 250 19.03 -2.25 24.96
C PHE A 250 19.63 -2.99 23.76
N GLN A 251 19.32 -4.28 23.57
CA GLN A 251 19.84 -5.06 22.44
C GLN A 251 19.24 -4.58 21.12
N GLU A 252 17.95 -4.20 21.12
CA GLU A 252 17.30 -3.58 19.96
C GLU A 252 17.92 -2.22 19.63
N THR A 253 18.19 -1.36 20.62
CA THR A 253 18.89 -0.09 20.43
C THR A 253 20.31 -0.29 19.87
N MET A 254 21.07 -1.26 20.37
CA MET A 254 22.43 -1.55 19.89
C MET A 254 22.45 -2.14 18.46
N HIS A 255 21.43 -2.91 18.10
CA HIS A 255 21.21 -3.39 16.73
C HIS A 255 20.78 -2.25 15.79
N ALA A 256 19.88 -1.37 16.23
CA ALA A 256 19.44 -0.20 15.47
C ALA A 256 20.62 0.70 15.07
N MET A 257 21.51 1.00 16.02
CA MET A 257 22.75 1.75 15.74
C MET A 257 23.63 1.06 14.67
N GLU A 258 23.65 -0.27 14.63
CA GLU A 258 24.40 -1.04 13.62
C GLU A 258 23.79 -0.93 12.22
N VAL A 259 22.46 -1.06 12.11
CA VAL A 259 21.73 -0.95 10.84
C VAL A 259 21.79 0.48 10.26
N ILE A 260 21.88 1.49 11.14
CA ILE A 260 22.12 2.91 10.77
C ILE A 260 23.57 3.13 10.30
N GLY A 261 24.49 2.22 10.59
CA GLY A 261 25.91 2.32 10.19
C GLY A 261 26.80 3.08 11.18
N ILE A 262 26.40 3.22 12.45
CA ILE A 262 27.24 3.81 13.50
C ILE A 262 28.35 2.81 13.85
N SER A 263 29.61 3.25 13.84
CA SER A 263 30.76 2.35 14.00
C SER A 263 30.80 1.68 15.38
N GLY A 264 31.54 0.57 15.51
CA GLY A 264 31.73 -0.09 16.81
C GLY A 264 32.37 0.83 17.86
N GLU A 265 33.27 1.71 17.42
CA GLU A 265 33.96 2.69 18.25
C GLU A 265 33.00 3.83 18.68
N ASP A 266 32.27 4.43 17.73
CA ASP A 266 31.28 5.48 18.02
C ASP A 266 30.16 4.96 18.93
N ARG A 267 29.70 3.72 18.74
CA ARG A 267 28.72 3.08 19.64
C ARG A 267 29.26 2.97 21.07
N GLY A 268 30.52 2.58 21.23
CA GLY A 268 31.20 2.55 22.53
C GLY A 268 31.26 3.95 23.17
N LEU A 269 31.67 4.95 22.40
CA LEU A 269 31.82 6.34 22.85
C LEU A 269 30.48 7.00 23.22
N VAL A 270 29.39 6.65 22.53
CA VAL A 270 28.02 7.05 22.90
C VAL A 270 27.63 6.48 24.27
N LEU A 271 27.84 5.17 24.52
CA LEU A 271 27.55 4.57 25.83
C LEU A 271 28.47 5.12 26.93
N GLN A 272 29.72 5.44 26.61
CA GLN A 272 30.68 6.06 27.51
C GLN A 272 30.24 7.45 27.96
N ILE A 273 29.65 8.27 27.08
CA ILE A 273 29.05 9.56 27.46
C ILE A 273 27.79 9.37 28.31
N VAL A 274 26.93 8.38 27.99
CA VAL A 274 25.74 8.07 28.81
C VAL A 274 26.14 7.66 30.24
N ALA A 275 27.18 6.82 30.38
CA ALA A 275 27.76 6.49 31.69
C ALA A 275 28.39 7.71 32.37
N GLY A 276 29.13 8.55 31.63
CA GLY A 276 29.70 9.80 32.14
C GLY A 276 28.65 10.77 32.71
N VAL A 277 27.51 10.91 32.04
CA VAL A 277 26.36 11.70 32.52
C VAL A 277 25.78 11.13 33.82
N LEU A 278 25.69 9.81 33.95
CA LEU A 278 25.23 9.17 35.19
C LEU A 278 26.20 9.42 36.36
N HIS A 279 27.50 9.26 36.15
CA HIS A 279 28.51 9.51 37.18
C HIS A 279 28.64 11.00 37.53
N LEU A 280 28.46 11.93 36.57
CA LEU A 280 28.43 13.37 36.84
C LEU A 280 27.39 13.74 37.91
N GLY A 281 26.22 13.08 37.90
CA GLY A 281 25.15 13.33 38.87
C GLY A 281 25.50 12.98 40.32
N ASN A 282 26.52 12.14 40.54
CA ASN A 282 26.99 11.76 41.87
C ASN A 282 28.01 12.77 42.45
N ILE A 283 28.40 13.80 41.68
CA ILE A 283 29.20 14.91 42.21
C ILE A 283 28.31 15.80 43.06
N ASN A 284 28.51 15.75 44.38
CA ASN A 284 27.90 16.67 45.35
C ASN A 284 28.85 17.83 45.69
N PHE A 285 28.25 18.94 46.15
CA PHE A 285 28.97 20.13 46.61
C PHE A 285 28.53 20.48 48.04
N ARG A 286 29.49 20.89 48.86
CA ARG A 286 29.29 21.44 50.21
C ARG A 286 29.70 22.90 50.25
N GLU A 287 29.14 23.64 51.20
CA GLU A 287 29.54 25.03 51.45
C GLU A 287 30.87 25.10 52.21
N ALA A 288 31.78 25.94 51.74
CA ALA A 288 33.07 26.21 52.34
C ALA A 288 33.37 27.71 52.24
N GLY A 289 33.07 28.46 53.30
CA GLY A 289 33.28 29.91 53.34
C GLY A 289 32.45 30.68 52.29
N ASN A 290 31.16 30.37 52.20
CA ASN A 290 30.18 30.92 51.24
C ASN A 290 30.37 30.49 49.77
N TYR A 291 31.37 29.64 49.47
CA TYR A 291 31.64 29.10 48.14
C TYR A 291 31.41 27.58 48.07
N ALA A 292 31.25 27.05 46.86
CA ALA A 292 31.15 25.62 46.61
C ALA A 292 32.51 24.93 46.67
N ALA A 293 32.60 23.88 47.49
CA ALA A 293 33.64 22.87 47.40
C ALA A 293 33.02 21.52 47.04
N VAL A 294 33.71 20.71 46.22
CA VAL A 294 33.28 19.32 45.96
C VAL A 294 33.33 18.53 47.28
N GLU A 295 32.31 17.71 47.54
CA GLU A 295 32.16 16.97 48.81
C GLU A 295 33.20 15.84 48.95
N SER A 296 33.32 14.99 47.93
CA SER A 296 34.39 13.99 47.77
C SER A 296 34.95 14.05 46.35
N GLU A 297 36.27 14.12 46.23
CA GLU A 297 36.96 14.24 44.94
C GLU A 297 37.02 12.90 44.18
N GLU A 298 36.73 11.79 44.85
CA GLU A 298 36.65 10.44 44.25
C GLU A 298 35.55 10.36 43.18
N PHE A 299 34.41 11.01 43.39
CA PHE A 299 33.32 11.09 42.41
C PHE A 299 33.66 11.92 41.16
N LEU A 300 34.79 12.64 41.15
CA LEU A 300 35.29 13.31 39.94
C LEU A 300 36.06 12.34 39.03
N ALA A 301 36.60 11.24 39.56
CA ALA A 301 37.53 10.38 38.81
C ALA A 301 36.86 9.62 37.66
N PHE A 302 35.68 9.02 37.88
CA PHE A 302 34.93 8.33 36.83
C PHE A 302 34.46 9.29 35.72
N PRO A 303 33.83 10.45 36.00
CA PRO A 303 33.51 11.44 34.98
C PRO A 303 34.74 11.96 34.23
N ALA A 304 35.85 12.22 34.91
CA ALA A 304 37.10 12.67 34.28
C ALA A 304 37.63 11.63 33.29
N PHE A 305 37.74 10.37 33.71
CA PHE A 305 38.16 9.25 32.87
C PHE A 305 37.23 9.01 31.68
N LEU A 306 35.92 8.90 31.92
CA LEU A 306 34.94 8.61 30.87
C LEU A 306 34.79 9.76 29.86
N LEU A 307 34.98 11.01 30.26
CA LEU A 307 34.97 12.16 29.35
C LEU A 307 36.37 12.52 28.80
N GLY A 308 37.43 11.80 29.18
CA GLY A 308 38.80 12.05 28.74
C GLY A 308 39.32 13.44 29.09
N ILE A 309 38.96 13.97 30.26
CA ILE A 309 39.33 15.32 30.74
C ILE A 309 40.10 15.23 32.05
N ASP A 310 40.94 16.23 32.33
CA ASP A 310 41.64 16.34 33.60
C ASP A 310 40.66 16.55 34.78
N GLN A 311 40.86 15.76 35.85
CA GLN A 311 40.03 15.77 37.06
C GLN A 311 40.09 17.11 37.80
N LYS A 312 41.27 17.77 37.80
CA LYS A 312 41.44 19.08 38.43
C LYS A 312 40.74 20.17 37.61
N ARG A 313 40.88 20.19 36.28
CA ARG A 313 40.15 21.13 35.40
C ARG A 313 38.63 20.93 35.48
N LEU A 314 38.16 19.69 35.62
CA LEU A 314 36.75 19.40 35.89
C LEU A 314 36.29 20.01 37.23
N LYS A 315 37.06 19.80 38.32
CA LYS A 315 36.79 20.40 39.64
C LYS A 315 36.71 21.92 39.56
N GLU A 316 37.69 22.55 38.92
CA GLU A 316 37.78 24.00 38.74
C GLU A 316 36.58 24.53 37.95
N LYS A 317 36.32 24.04 36.72
CA LYS A 317 35.21 24.52 35.87
C LYS A 317 33.80 24.19 36.40
N LEU A 318 33.67 23.35 37.43
CA LEU A 318 32.43 23.12 38.16
C LEU A 318 32.26 24.05 39.38
N THR A 319 33.33 24.63 39.91
CA THR A 319 33.34 25.45 41.14
C THR A 319 33.75 26.91 40.93
N SER A 320 34.28 27.28 39.77
CA SER A 320 34.50 28.65 39.32
C SER A 320 33.98 28.90 37.90
N ARG A 321 33.90 30.18 37.51
CA ARG A 321 33.48 30.64 36.17
C ARG A 321 34.26 31.89 35.78
N LYS A 322 34.65 32.01 34.51
CA LYS A 322 35.24 33.24 33.98
C LYS A 322 34.16 34.25 33.63
N MET A 323 34.30 35.46 34.19
CA MET A 323 33.41 36.60 33.91
C MET A 323 34.22 37.74 33.31
N ASP A 324 33.92 38.08 32.06
CA ASP A 324 34.50 39.24 31.39
C ASP A 324 33.81 40.52 31.83
N SER A 325 34.44 41.23 32.78
CA SER A 325 33.99 42.53 33.23
C SER A 325 34.46 43.64 32.29
N LYS A 326 33.52 44.48 31.85
CA LYS A 326 33.83 45.68 31.07
C LYS A 326 33.78 46.91 31.97
N TRP A 327 34.95 47.45 32.28
CA TRP A 327 35.09 48.70 33.04
C TRP A 327 35.69 49.77 32.12
N GLY A 328 34.85 50.71 31.69
CA GLY A 328 35.22 51.66 30.64
C GLY A 328 35.48 50.97 29.29
N SER A 329 36.60 51.32 28.65
CA SER A 329 37.00 50.75 27.35
C SER A 329 37.76 49.41 27.47
N SER A 330 38.11 48.99 28.68
CA SER A 330 38.87 47.75 28.94
C SER A 330 37.93 46.58 29.26
N MET A 331 38.38 45.37 28.92
CA MET A 331 37.68 44.12 29.19
C MET A 331 38.63 43.20 29.96
N GLU A 332 38.34 42.96 31.24
CA GLU A 332 39.14 42.16 32.15
C GLU A 332 38.39 40.87 32.48
N SER A 333 39.06 39.72 32.37
CA SER A 333 38.47 38.41 32.64
C SER A 333 38.82 37.97 34.06
N ILE A 334 37.81 37.74 34.89
CA ILE A 334 37.96 37.41 36.32
C ILE A 334 37.41 36.01 36.58
N ASP A 335 38.21 35.14 37.19
CA ASP A 335 37.75 33.85 37.70
C ASP A 335 36.96 34.05 39.01
N VAL A 336 35.65 33.80 38.97
CA VAL A 336 34.72 33.96 40.10
C VAL A 336 34.34 32.59 40.65
N THR A 337 34.56 32.35 41.95
CA THR A 337 34.10 31.14 42.65
C THR A 337 32.59 31.15 42.87
N LEU A 338 31.96 30.02 42.55
CA LEU A 338 30.51 29.82 42.59
C LEU A 338 30.01 29.45 43.99
N ASN A 339 28.72 29.69 44.27
CA ASN A 339 28.05 29.11 45.44
C ASN A 339 27.57 27.66 45.15
N VAL A 340 27.10 26.94 46.18
CA VAL A 340 26.69 25.52 46.08
C VAL A 340 25.61 25.30 45.01
N GLU A 341 24.58 26.15 44.98
CA GLU A 341 23.49 26.10 44.00
C GLU A 341 23.98 26.30 42.57
N GLN A 342 24.85 27.30 42.35
CA GLN A 342 25.45 27.59 41.06
C GLN A 342 26.38 26.46 40.58
N ALA A 343 27.07 25.76 41.49
CA ALA A 343 27.89 24.60 41.17
C ALA A 343 27.02 23.39 40.77
N CYS A 344 25.95 23.11 41.52
CA CYS A 344 24.92 22.12 41.15
C CYS A 344 24.30 22.42 39.77
N TYR A 345 23.93 23.67 39.50
CA TYR A 345 23.45 24.10 38.17
C TYR A 345 24.51 23.88 37.09
N THR A 346 25.78 24.18 37.36
CA THR A 346 26.88 24.07 36.39
C THR A 346 27.17 22.60 36.03
N ARG A 347 27.16 21.69 37.02
CA ARG A 347 27.14 20.22 36.83
C ARG A 347 25.97 19.79 35.96
N ASP A 348 24.75 20.21 36.33
CA ASP A 348 23.53 19.78 35.66
C ASP A 348 23.41 20.35 34.23
N ALA A 349 23.94 21.55 33.97
CA ALA A 349 24.02 22.13 32.63
C ALA A 349 24.96 21.32 31.72
N LEU A 350 26.09 20.83 32.24
CA LEU A 350 26.99 19.93 31.51
C LEU A 350 26.30 18.61 31.17
N SER A 351 25.64 17.97 32.16
CA SER A 351 24.89 16.72 31.98
C SER A 351 23.77 16.86 30.93
N LYS A 352 22.97 17.94 31.00
CA LYS A 352 21.93 18.29 30.02
C LYS A 352 22.52 18.48 28.61
N ALA A 353 23.69 19.12 28.51
CA ALA A 353 24.33 19.39 27.23
C ALA A 353 24.92 18.13 26.58
N LEU A 354 25.60 17.27 27.34
CA LEU A 354 26.17 16.02 26.85
C LEU A 354 25.09 15.11 26.23
N HIS A 355 23.99 14.87 26.96
CA HIS A 355 22.87 14.07 26.44
C HIS A 355 22.24 14.70 25.19
N SER A 356 22.04 16.02 25.18
CA SER A 356 21.49 16.73 24.01
C SER A 356 22.39 16.61 22.78
N ARG A 357 23.72 16.80 22.92
CA ARG A 357 24.65 16.69 21.79
C ARG A 357 24.76 15.26 21.26
N VAL A 358 24.72 14.25 22.14
CA VAL A 358 24.63 12.83 21.72
C VAL A 358 23.34 12.58 20.95
N PHE A 359 22.19 13.07 21.42
CA PHE A 359 20.92 12.93 20.71
C PHE A 359 20.94 13.58 19.32
N ASP A 360 21.48 14.80 19.22
CA ASP A 360 21.64 15.51 17.94
C ASP A 360 22.59 14.76 16.99
N PHE A 361 23.69 14.17 17.50
CA PHE A 361 24.58 13.30 16.73
C PHE A 361 23.89 12.03 16.20
N LEU A 362 23.03 11.38 16.99
CA LEU A 362 22.28 10.21 16.54
C LEU A 362 21.29 10.59 15.42
N VAL A 363 20.61 11.74 15.54
CA VAL A 363 19.74 12.28 14.48
C VAL A 363 20.54 12.63 13.23
N GLU A 364 21.73 13.23 13.36
CA GLU A 364 22.61 13.53 12.22
C GLU A 364 23.11 12.23 11.55
N SER A 365 23.42 11.20 12.32
CA SER A 365 23.87 9.89 11.82
C SER A 365 22.78 9.17 11.03
N ILE A 366 21.53 9.17 11.52
CA ILE A 366 20.40 8.65 10.75
C ILE A 366 20.22 9.44 9.45
N ASN A 367 20.28 10.78 9.51
CA ASN A 367 20.16 11.64 8.32
C ASN A 367 21.26 11.35 7.27
N LYS A 368 22.51 11.10 7.70
CA LYS A 368 23.60 10.69 6.80
C LYS A 368 23.33 9.36 6.11
N ALA A 369 22.67 8.41 6.79
CA ALA A 369 22.36 7.09 6.25
C ALA A 369 21.19 7.09 5.23
N ILE A 370 20.24 8.03 5.34
CA ILE A 370 19.05 8.13 4.44
C ILE A 370 19.14 9.24 3.39
N VAL A 371 20.29 9.92 3.25
CA VAL A 371 20.41 11.13 2.42
C VAL A 371 20.27 10.84 0.92
N LYS A 372 19.45 11.66 0.23
CA LYS A 372 19.30 11.66 -1.24
C LYS A 372 19.78 12.99 -1.81
N VAL A 373 20.46 12.94 -2.97
CA VAL A 373 21.10 14.12 -3.59
C VAL A 373 20.08 15.09 -4.21
N HIS A 374 18.92 14.61 -4.64
CA HIS A 374 17.85 15.40 -5.27
C HIS A 374 16.49 15.04 -4.67
N GLN A 375 15.75 16.03 -4.17
CA GLN A 375 14.37 15.84 -3.72
C GLN A 375 13.43 15.99 -4.92
N GLU A 376 12.45 15.08 -5.06
CA GLU A 376 11.38 15.17 -6.07
C GLU A 376 10.01 15.31 -5.39
N PHE A 377 9.59 14.29 -4.64
CA PHE A 377 8.39 14.31 -3.80
C PHE A 377 8.72 13.85 -2.38
N ASN A 378 8.00 14.36 -1.38
CA ASN A 378 8.07 13.86 -0.01
C ASN A 378 6.67 13.55 0.57
N ILE A 379 6.68 12.61 1.53
CA ILE A 379 5.59 12.43 2.50
C ILE A 379 6.13 12.78 3.89
N GLY A 380 5.60 13.84 4.49
CA GLY A 380 5.87 14.22 5.88
C GLY A 380 5.03 13.41 6.87
N VAL A 381 5.61 13.10 8.03
CA VAL A 381 4.92 12.54 9.20
C VAL A 381 5.42 13.28 10.43
N LEU A 382 4.56 14.10 11.03
CA LEU A 382 4.82 14.71 12.33
C LEU A 382 4.36 13.78 13.44
N ASP A 383 5.27 13.51 14.35
CA ASP A 383 5.05 12.93 15.67
C ASP A 383 5.45 13.98 16.71
N ILE A 384 4.53 14.37 17.58
CA ILE A 384 4.79 15.33 18.64
C ILE A 384 4.00 14.96 19.90
N TYR A 385 4.54 15.33 21.06
CA TYR A 385 3.82 15.27 22.32
C TYR A 385 2.45 15.97 22.21
N GLY A 386 1.42 15.34 22.80
CA GLY A 386 0.12 15.96 22.97
C GLY A 386 0.14 17.08 24.02
N PHE A 387 -0.97 17.82 24.12
CA PHE A 387 -1.15 18.88 25.11
C PHE A 387 -1.05 18.36 26.56
N GLU A 388 -0.24 19.01 27.40
CA GLU A 388 0.07 18.56 28.77
C GLU A 388 -0.57 19.44 29.85
N ILE A 389 -1.29 18.80 30.78
CA ILE A 389 -1.84 19.44 31.99
C ILE A 389 -1.55 18.54 33.19
N PHE A 390 -0.59 18.91 34.02
CA PHE A 390 -0.21 18.22 35.26
C PHE A 390 -0.60 19.06 36.50
N GLN A 391 -0.35 18.52 37.69
CA GLN A 391 -0.58 19.22 38.97
C GLN A 391 0.36 20.41 39.17
N LYS A 392 1.62 20.29 38.73
CA LYS A 392 2.60 21.38 38.62
C LYS A 392 3.06 21.46 37.15
N ASN A 393 2.92 22.60 36.50
CA ASN A 393 3.30 22.80 35.10
C ASN A 393 4.44 23.82 35.03
N GLY A 394 5.59 23.41 34.50
CA GLY A 394 6.77 24.28 34.38
C GLY A 394 6.89 24.97 33.03
N PHE A 395 8.05 25.58 32.81
CA PHE A 395 8.45 26.20 31.53
C PHE A 395 8.36 25.22 30.36
N GLU A 396 8.72 23.96 30.59
CA GLU A 396 8.67 22.88 29.61
C GLU A 396 7.23 22.62 29.15
N GLN A 397 6.27 22.48 30.06
CA GLN A 397 4.84 22.35 29.73
C GLN A 397 4.30 23.59 29.01
N PHE A 398 4.72 24.79 29.40
CA PHE A 398 4.34 26.04 28.72
C PHE A 398 4.80 26.05 27.25
N CYS A 399 6.04 25.61 26.98
CA CYS A 399 6.55 25.48 25.63
C CYS A 399 5.88 24.36 24.83
N ILE A 400 5.61 23.21 25.47
CA ILE A 400 4.88 22.07 24.91
C ILE A 400 3.46 22.48 24.46
N ASN A 401 2.76 23.21 25.32
CA ASN A 401 1.40 23.68 25.06
C ASN A 401 1.36 24.81 24.03
N PHE A 402 2.35 25.70 24.00
CA PHE A 402 2.50 26.70 22.93
C PHE A 402 2.62 26.07 21.54
N VAL A 403 3.39 24.98 21.37
CA VAL A 403 3.52 24.33 20.06
C VAL A 403 2.25 23.54 19.70
N ASN A 404 1.55 22.96 20.68
CA ASN A 404 0.22 22.40 20.45
C ASN A 404 -0.82 23.48 20.04
N GLU A 405 -0.77 24.68 20.63
CA GLU A 405 -1.60 25.83 20.27
C GLU A 405 -1.34 26.27 18.82
N LYS A 406 -0.05 26.30 18.41
CA LYS A 406 0.39 26.59 17.04
C LYS A 406 -0.14 25.57 16.03
N LEU A 407 0.01 24.26 16.29
CA LEU A 407 -0.47 23.21 15.39
C LEU A 407 -2.01 23.25 15.27
N GLN A 408 -2.73 23.51 16.36
CA GLN A 408 -4.18 23.68 16.33
C GLN A 408 -4.60 24.90 15.50
N GLN A 409 -3.85 26.02 15.54
CA GLN A 409 -4.08 27.16 14.65
C GLN A 409 -3.87 26.80 13.17
N ILE A 410 -2.82 26.02 12.82
CA ILE A 410 -2.62 25.54 11.44
C ILE A 410 -3.82 24.70 10.98
N PHE A 411 -4.27 23.77 11.82
CA PHE A 411 -5.44 22.94 11.53
C PHE A 411 -6.69 23.80 11.26
N ILE A 412 -6.96 24.80 12.08
CA ILE A 412 -8.09 25.72 11.91
C ILE A 412 -7.96 26.51 10.60
N GLU A 413 -6.77 27.02 10.29
CA GLU A 413 -6.50 27.80 9.08
C GLU A 413 -6.66 26.97 7.80
N LEU A 414 -6.03 25.80 7.73
CA LEU A 414 -6.03 24.94 6.55
C LEU A 414 -7.31 24.09 6.39
N THR A 415 -8.03 23.79 7.48
CA THR A 415 -9.24 22.93 7.44
C THR A 415 -10.54 23.71 7.45
N LEU A 416 -10.66 24.75 8.29
CA LEU A 416 -11.93 25.45 8.53
C LEU A 416 -11.99 26.78 7.79
N LYS A 417 -10.95 27.63 7.93
CA LYS A 417 -10.88 28.96 7.32
C LYS A 417 -10.78 28.87 5.79
N ALA A 418 -9.78 28.14 5.27
CA ALA A 418 -9.55 28.00 3.83
C ALA A 418 -10.77 27.41 3.08
N GLU A 419 -11.56 26.56 3.74
CA GLU A 419 -12.79 26.00 3.16
C GLU A 419 -13.92 27.04 3.05
N GLN A 420 -14.12 27.84 4.11
CA GLN A 420 -15.08 28.95 4.10
C GLN A 420 -14.67 30.03 3.09
N GLU A 421 -13.38 30.36 3.01
CA GLU A 421 -12.83 31.30 2.01
C GLU A 421 -13.01 30.80 0.57
N GLU A 422 -12.81 29.50 0.29
CA GLU A 422 -13.06 28.93 -1.03
C GLU A 422 -14.53 29.08 -1.44
N TYR A 423 -15.48 28.81 -0.55
CA TYR A 423 -16.91 28.97 -0.84
C TYR A 423 -17.29 30.43 -1.14
N VAL A 424 -16.65 31.41 -0.49
CA VAL A 424 -16.79 32.84 -0.80
C VAL A 424 -16.19 33.17 -2.17
N GLN A 425 -14.95 32.74 -2.44
CA GLN A 425 -14.26 33.00 -3.71
C GLN A 425 -15.00 32.42 -4.93
N GLU A 426 -15.59 31.23 -4.77
CA GLU A 426 -16.33 30.52 -5.82
C GLU A 426 -17.80 30.95 -5.96
N GLY A 427 -18.31 31.82 -5.06
CA GLY A 427 -19.69 32.31 -5.09
C GLY A 427 -20.72 31.22 -4.76
N ILE A 428 -20.37 30.31 -3.84
CA ILE A 428 -21.21 29.19 -3.43
C ILE A 428 -22.27 29.65 -2.43
N ARG A 429 -23.40 28.95 -2.35
CA ARG A 429 -24.40 29.15 -1.29
C ARG A 429 -24.05 28.23 -0.13
N TRP A 430 -23.70 28.84 0.99
CA TRP A 430 -23.22 28.20 2.21
C TRP A 430 -23.56 29.09 3.41
N THR A 431 -23.39 28.58 4.63
CA THR A 431 -23.70 29.31 5.88
C THR A 431 -22.41 29.47 6.70
N PRO A 432 -22.03 30.70 7.10
CA PRO A 432 -20.93 30.94 8.03
C PRO A 432 -20.99 30.05 9.27
N ILE A 433 -19.87 29.43 9.61
CA ILE A 433 -19.72 28.62 10.83
C ILE A 433 -18.63 29.25 11.66
N GLU A 434 -19.04 29.77 12.81
CA GLU A 434 -18.15 30.32 13.82
C GLU A 434 -17.25 29.23 14.41
N TYR A 435 -15.98 29.56 14.57
CA TYR A 435 -14.96 28.72 15.21
C TYR A 435 -14.04 29.63 16.04
N PHE A 436 -13.46 29.09 17.12
CA PHE A 436 -12.49 29.83 17.92
C PHE A 436 -11.16 30.00 17.16
N ASN A 437 -10.51 31.16 17.30
CA ASN A 437 -9.29 31.50 16.58
C ASN A 437 -8.08 31.53 17.54
N ASN A 438 -7.40 30.39 17.66
CA ASN A 438 -6.24 30.17 18.55
C ASN A 438 -5.09 31.16 18.35
N LYS A 439 -5.04 31.90 17.23
CA LYS A 439 -4.08 32.98 17.00
C LYS A 439 -4.02 33.99 18.16
N ILE A 440 -5.14 34.27 18.83
CA ILE A 440 -5.19 35.16 20.01
C ILE A 440 -4.27 34.62 21.13
N VAL A 441 -4.31 33.31 21.39
CA VAL A 441 -3.46 32.66 22.41
C VAL A 441 -2.02 32.49 21.93
N CYS A 442 -1.81 32.28 20.62
CA CYS A 442 -0.47 32.27 20.02
C CYS A 442 0.22 33.63 20.19
N ASP A 443 -0.46 34.73 19.84
CA ASP A 443 0.07 36.09 19.90
C ASP A 443 0.31 36.53 21.35
N LEU A 444 -0.58 36.19 22.28
CA LEU A 444 -0.39 36.35 23.74
C LEU A 444 0.94 35.76 24.22
N ILE A 445 1.32 34.59 23.71
CA ILE A 445 2.56 33.91 24.11
C ILE A 445 3.77 34.49 23.38
N GLU A 446 3.66 34.76 22.07
CA GLU A 446 4.83 34.98 21.21
C GLU A 446 5.05 36.42 20.71
N SER A 447 4.12 37.36 20.95
CA SER A 447 4.15 38.72 20.37
C SER A 447 5.48 39.45 20.63
N LYS A 448 6.00 40.08 19.57
CA LYS A 448 7.12 41.04 19.61
C LYS A 448 6.66 42.49 19.38
N LEU A 449 5.36 42.71 19.23
CA LEU A 449 4.74 44.04 19.09
C LEU A 449 4.21 44.47 20.47
N ASN A 450 3.63 45.67 20.58
CA ASN A 450 2.94 46.10 21.80
C ASN A 450 1.47 45.67 21.76
N PRO A 451 0.91 45.02 22.81
CA PRO A 451 1.59 44.56 24.02
C PRO A 451 2.51 43.33 23.75
N PRO A 452 3.69 43.28 24.41
CA PRO A 452 4.64 42.18 24.22
C PRO A 452 4.11 40.88 24.81
N GLY A 453 4.37 39.76 24.13
CA GLY A 453 3.95 38.44 24.57
C GLY A 453 4.81 37.88 25.70
N ILE A 454 4.30 36.83 26.36
CA ILE A 454 4.91 36.20 27.55
C ILE A 454 6.39 35.84 27.32
N MET A 455 6.73 35.25 26.17
CA MET A 455 8.13 34.90 25.84
C MET A 455 9.04 36.13 25.71
N SER A 456 8.53 37.25 25.17
CA SER A 456 9.32 38.48 25.02
C SER A 456 9.59 39.16 26.37
N ILE A 457 8.64 39.11 27.31
CA ILE A 457 8.82 39.61 28.69
C ILE A 457 9.81 38.72 29.45
N LEU A 458 9.71 37.40 29.28
CA LEU A 458 10.61 36.43 29.89
C LEU A 458 12.06 36.59 29.37
N ASP A 459 12.25 36.71 28.06
CA ASP A 459 13.56 37.00 27.45
C ASP A 459 14.17 38.33 27.92
N ASP A 460 13.34 39.36 28.16
CA ASP A 460 13.80 40.64 28.71
C ASP A 460 14.25 40.53 30.17
N VAL A 461 13.46 39.90 31.06
CA VAL A 461 13.86 39.67 32.47
C VAL A 461 15.12 38.81 32.57
N CYS A 462 15.23 37.77 31.71
CA CYS A 462 16.42 36.94 31.62
C CYS A 462 17.68 37.74 31.27
N ALA A 463 17.54 38.82 30.49
CA ALA A 463 18.61 39.72 30.07
C ALA A 463 18.88 40.89 31.03
N THR A 464 17.92 41.29 31.87
CA THR A 464 18.15 42.36 32.86
C THR A 464 18.72 41.85 34.18
N MET A 465 18.34 40.65 34.63
CA MET A 465 18.75 40.10 35.94
C MET A 465 19.86 39.05 35.85
N HIS A 466 20.95 39.36 35.15
CA HIS A 466 22.06 38.41 34.95
C HIS A 466 22.84 38.05 36.24
N ALA A 467 22.83 38.91 37.27
CA ALA A 467 23.68 38.78 38.46
C ALA A 467 22.99 38.25 39.73
N VAL A 468 21.65 38.15 39.75
CA VAL A 468 20.88 37.73 40.93
C VAL A 468 19.83 36.71 40.49
N GLY A 469 19.80 35.53 41.15
CA GLY A 469 18.79 34.50 40.92
C GLY A 469 17.48 34.80 41.65
N GLU A 470 17.60 35.20 42.92
CA GLU A 470 16.47 35.58 43.77
C GLU A 470 15.63 36.71 43.13
N GLY A 471 14.30 36.57 43.18
CA GLY A 471 13.37 37.58 42.69
C GLY A 471 13.22 37.70 41.17
N ALA A 472 13.98 36.95 40.35
CA ALA A 472 13.86 37.01 38.88
C ALA A 472 12.46 36.60 38.38
N ASP A 473 11.95 35.46 38.85
CA ASP A 473 10.62 34.97 38.47
C ASP A 473 9.49 35.85 39.06
N GLN A 474 9.70 36.46 40.24
CA GLN A 474 8.78 37.44 40.81
C GLN A 474 8.72 38.72 39.95
N THR A 475 9.87 39.17 39.44
CA THR A 475 9.97 40.30 38.51
C THR A 475 9.30 39.99 37.17
N MET A 476 9.42 38.75 36.68
CA MET A 476 8.68 38.26 35.51
C MET A 476 7.16 38.33 35.76
N LEU A 477 6.67 37.80 36.88
CA LEU A 477 5.25 37.89 37.25
C LEU A 477 4.77 39.34 37.39
N GLN A 478 5.57 40.25 37.93
CA GLN A 478 5.21 41.66 38.05
C GLN A 478 5.15 42.36 36.67
N LYS A 479 6.10 42.09 35.76
CA LYS A 479 6.02 42.60 34.37
C LYS A 479 4.81 42.02 33.62
N LEU A 480 4.51 40.73 33.78
CA LEU A 480 3.30 40.10 33.22
C LEU A 480 2.02 40.75 33.74
N ARG A 481 1.93 41.02 35.05
CA ARG A 481 0.80 41.72 35.68
C ARG A 481 0.55 43.10 35.08
N VAL A 482 1.61 43.86 34.82
CA VAL A 482 1.51 45.21 34.24
C VAL A 482 1.19 45.18 32.74
N ALA A 483 1.77 44.25 31.97
CA ALA A 483 1.69 44.26 30.52
C ALA A 483 0.52 43.44 29.91
N ILE A 484 0.03 42.41 30.61
CA ILE A 484 -0.86 41.38 30.01
C ILE A 484 -2.15 41.13 30.82
N ASN A 485 -2.27 41.53 32.08
CA ASN A 485 -3.38 41.14 32.97
C ASN A 485 -4.78 41.70 32.61
N SER A 486 -4.92 42.45 31.52
CA SER A 486 -6.21 42.83 30.92
C SER A 486 -6.69 41.88 29.81
N HIS A 487 -5.86 40.89 29.41
CA HIS A 487 -6.13 39.99 28.30
C HIS A 487 -7.00 38.79 28.72
N GLU A 488 -8.14 38.56 28.06
CA GLU A 488 -9.15 37.55 28.42
C GLU A 488 -8.61 36.11 28.61
N HIS A 489 -7.57 35.74 27.84
CA HIS A 489 -6.94 34.43 27.93
C HIS A 489 -5.82 34.31 28.99
N PHE A 490 -5.59 35.33 29.83
CA PHE A 490 -4.52 35.35 30.83
C PHE A 490 -5.03 35.81 32.20
N ASN A 491 -4.62 35.09 33.26
CA ASN A 491 -4.80 35.50 34.66
C ASN A 491 -3.49 35.29 35.42
N SER A 492 -3.22 36.07 36.46
CA SER A 492 -2.04 35.88 37.32
C SER A 492 -2.41 35.67 38.78
N TRP A 493 -1.57 34.94 39.51
CA TRP A 493 -1.64 34.78 40.97
C TRP A 493 -0.24 34.98 41.59
N ASN A 494 -0.04 34.67 42.87
CA ASN A 494 1.22 35.02 43.55
C ASN A 494 2.42 34.11 43.23
N GLN A 495 2.20 32.90 42.71
CA GLN A 495 3.26 31.90 42.44
C GLN A 495 3.33 31.50 40.95
N GLY A 496 2.77 32.30 40.03
CA GLY A 496 2.54 31.83 38.66
C GLY A 496 1.44 32.55 37.89
N PHE A 497 0.99 31.94 36.80
CA PHE A 497 -0.03 32.47 35.90
C PHE A 497 -0.87 31.35 35.27
N ILE A 498 -2.04 31.72 34.76
CA ILE A 498 -3.00 30.81 34.12
C ILE A 498 -3.23 31.30 32.69
N ILE A 499 -3.12 30.39 31.73
CA ILE A 499 -3.52 30.64 30.33
C ILE A 499 -4.78 29.84 30.01
N HIS A 500 -5.75 30.49 29.35
CA HIS A 500 -6.92 29.85 28.75
C HIS A 500 -6.57 29.34 27.35
N HIS A 501 -5.98 28.16 27.27
CA HIS A 501 -5.67 27.47 26.02
C HIS A 501 -6.91 26.81 25.40
N TYR A 502 -6.80 26.38 24.14
CA TYR A 502 -7.89 25.64 23.47
C TYR A 502 -8.25 24.33 24.17
N ALA A 503 -7.28 23.68 24.83
CA ALA A 503 -7.46 22.45 25.61
C ALA A 503 -7.88 22.69 27.08
N GLY A 504 -8.20 23.93 27.45
CA GLY A 504 -8.67 24.30 28.78
C GLY A 504 -7.73 25.27 29.51
N LYS A 505 -8.02 25.50 30.80
CA LYS A 505 -7.23 26.39 31.65
C LYS A 505 -6.01 25.65 32.21
N VAL A 506 -4.81 26.20 32.01
CA VAL A 506 -3.56 25.62 32.54
C VAL A 506 -2.90 26.62 33.46
N SER A 507 -2.66 26.21 34.71
CA SER A 507 -1.89 26.95 35.70
C SER A 507 -0.41 26.56 35.63
N TYR A 508 0.44 27.53 35.32
CA TYR A 508 1.90 27.41 35.30
C TYR A 508 2.48 28.01 36.59
N ASP A 509 3.40 27.27 37.19
CA ASP A 509 4.21 27.75 38.33
C ASP A 509 5.41 28.53 37.77
N ALA A 510 5.66 29.73 38.29
CA ALA A 510 6.78 30.55 37.82
C ALA A 510 8.15 30.10 38.34
N GLU A 511 8.23 29.19 39.31
CA GLU A 511 9.48 28.73 39.93
C GLU A 511 10.50 28.17 38.90
N GLY A 512 11.57 28.94 38.68
CA GLY A 512 12.65 28.61 37.76
C GLY A 512 12.33 28.90 36.28
N PHE A 513 11.28 29.67 35.95
CA PHE A 513 10.97 30.02 34.56
C PHE A 513 12.12 30.80 33.90
N CYS A 514 12.68 31.80 34.58
CA CYS A 514 13.81 32.59 34.11
C CYS A 514 15.11 31.77 34.03
N GLU A 515 15.32 30.82 34.94
CA GLU A 515 16.47 29.91 34.90
C GLU A 515 16.39 28.98 33.67
N ARG A 516 15.28 28.25 33.53
CA ARG A 516 15.06 27.29 32.43
C ARG A 516 15.02 27.97 31.07
N ASN A 517 14.50 29.20 30.99
CA ASN A 517 14.52 29.96 29.74
C ASN A 517 15.93 30.39 29.31
N ARG A 518 16.89 30.55 30.22
CA ARG A 518 18.26 30.92 29.83
C ARG A 518 18.87 29.83 28.93
N ASP A 519 18.86 28.56 29.34
CA ASP A 519 19.43 27.42 28.59
C ASP A 519 20.82 27.76 27.99
N VAL A 520 21.64 28.45 28.77
CA VAL A 520 23.01 28.85 28.41
C VAL A 520 23.98 27.83 29.00
N LEU A 521 24.62 27.06 28.14
CA LEU A 521 25.87 26.40 28.48
C LEU A 521 26.98 27.45 28.49
N PHE A 522 27.68 27.60 29.62
CA PHE A 522 28.77 28.58 29.74
C PHE A 522 29.96 28.21 28.85
N SER A 523 30.68 29.22 28.37
CA SER A 523 31.92 29.07 27.58
C SER A 523 32.95 28.18 28.29
N ASP A 524 33.05 28.29 29.62
CA ASP A 524 33.90 27.45 30.48
C ASP A 524 33.66 25.94 30.32
N LEU A 525 32.40 25.53 30.15
CA LEU A 525 32.03 24.12 29.98
C LEU A 525 32.26 23.64 28.54
N ILE A 526 32.13 24.54 27.56
CA ILE A 526 32.51 24.28 26.17
C ILE A 526 34.03 24.08 26.09
N GLU A 527 34.81 24.98 26.71
CA GLU A 527 36.28 24.91 26.80
C GLU A 527 36.74 23.60 27.49
N LEU A 528 36.06 23.19 28.56
CA LEU A 528 36.33 21.92 29.25
C LEU A 528 36.14 20.72 28.30
N MET A 529 35.02 20.62 27.60
CA MET A 529 34.77 19.52 26.65
C MET A 529 35.68 19.58 25.42
N GLN A 530 36.04 20.78 24.94
CA GLN A 530 37.02 20.99 23.88
C GLN A 530 38.45 20.59 24.30
N SER A 531 38.72 20.52 25.61
CA SER A 531 39.99 20.00 26.15
C SER A 531 40.04 18.48 26.33
N SER A 532 38.96 17.76 26.01
CA SER A 532 38.94 16.29 26.07
C SER A 532 39.95 15.66 25.12
N GLU A 533 40.68 14.64 25.57
CA GLU A 533 41.54 13.81 24.72
C GLU A 533 40.71 13.09 23.63
N ILE A 534 39.46 12.75 23.94
CA ILE A 534 38.55 12.00 23.06
C ILE A 534 38.07 12.91 21.92
N ALA A 535 38.51 12.59 20.69
CA ALA A 535 38.17 13.36 19.49
C ALA A 535 36.65 13.45 19.23
N PHE A 536 35.90 12.39 19.55
CA PHE A 536 34.44 12.34 19.44
C PHE A 536 33.75 13.39 20.34
N ILE A 537 34.17 13.50 21.61
CA ILE A 537 33.64 14.52 22.54
C ILE A 537 33.96 15.92 22.02
N ARG A 538 35.19 16.17 21.55
CA ARG A 538 35.54 17.45 20.91
C ARG A 538 34.67 17.78 19.70
N ALA A 539 34.33 16.78 18.87
CA ALA A 539 33.45 16.94 17.71
C ALA A 539 31.99 17.28 18.08
N LEU A 540 31.50 16.87 19.26
CA LEU A 540 30.19 17.25 19.77
C LEU A 540 30.11 18.73 20.20
N PHE A 541 31.25 19.40 20.44
CA PHE A 541 31.33 20.80 20.86
C PHE A 541 32.14 21.67 19.86
N PRO A 542 31.70 21.82 18.60
CA PRO A 542 32.41 22.59 17.55
C PRO A 542 32.27 24.13 17.71
N ASP A 543 31.81 24.62 18.86
CA ASP A 543 31.53 26.02 19.14
C ASP A 543 32.81 26.87 19.15
N ASN A 544 33.02 27.71 18.13
CA ASN A 544 34.13 28.65 18.10
C ASN A 544 33.92 29.80 19.11
N LEU A 545 34.66 29.74 20.22
CA LEU A 545 34.61 30.74 21.30
C LEU A 545 35.25 32.08 20.92
N ASN A 546 36.11 32.12 19.91
CA ASN A 546 36.86 33.32 19.51
C ASN A 546 36.11 34.22 18.51
N ALA A 547 34.91 33.84 18.07
CA ALA A 547 34.10 34.65 17.16
C ALA A 547 33.31 35.71 17.93
N GLU A 548 33.40 36.99 17.51
CA GLU A 548 32.59 38.09 18.08
C GLU A 548 31.08 37.83 17.89
N LYS A 549 30.44 37.20 18.87
CA LYS A 549 28.98 37.01 18.91
C LYS A 549 28.29 38.35 19.24
N LYS A 550 28.18 39.23 18.23
CA LYS A 550 27.46 40.52 18.27
C LYS A 550 25.93 40.31 18.38
N GLY A 551 25.47 39.88 19.55
CA GLY A 551 24.06 39.68 19.88
C GLY A 551 23.84 39.18 21.31
N ARG A 552 22.60 39.25 21.81
CA ARG A 552 22.22 38.61 23.09
C ARG A 552 22.28 37.07 22.94
N PRO A 553 22.64 36.31 24.00
CA PRO A 553 22.53 34.85 23.99
C PRO A 553 21.11 34.39 23.62
N THR A 554 21.00 33.29 22.87
CA THR A 554 19.69 32.73 22.46
C THR A 554 19.09 31.87 23.56
N THR A 555 18.02 32.40 24.18
CA THR A 555 17.20 31.72 25.18
C THR A 555 16.49 30.48 24.61
N ALA A 556 16.05 29.58 25.50
CA ALA A 556 15.17 28.48 25.14
C ALA A 556 13.91 28.99 24.44
N GLY A 557 13.19 29.97 25.00
CA GLY A 557 11.98 30.53 24.40
C GLY A 557 12.19 31.02 22.96
N SER A 558 13.28 31.74 22.70
CA SER A 558 13.64 32.17 21.34
C SER A 558 14.02 31.00 20.41
N LYS A 559 14.75 29.98 20.88
CA LYS A 559 15.03 28.74 20.10
C LYS A 559 13.74 27.99 19.74
N ILE A 560 12.88 27.80 20.74
CA ILE A 560 11.60 27.07 20.68
C ILE A 560 10.63 27.78 19.72
N LYS A 561 10.47 29.10 19.86
CA LYS A 561 9.69 29.93 18.92
C LYS A 561 10.23 29.84 17.50
N LYS A 562 11.55 29.78 17.29
CA LYS A 562 12.11 29.60 15.95
C LYS A 562 11.74 28.22 15.39
N GLN A 563 12.05 27.14 16.11
CA GLN A 563 11.74 25.76 15.71
C GLN A 563 10.26 25.57 15.37
N ALA A 564 9.34 26.10 16.19
CA ALA A 564 7.91 26.01 15.95
C ALA A 564 7.48 26.71 14.66
N ASN A 565 8.04 27.89 14.35
CA ASN A 565 7.72 28.63 13.12
C ASN A 565 8.42 28.03 11.87
N ASP A 566 9.63 27.47 12.01
CA ASP A 566 10.32 26.71 10.95
C ASP A 566 9.52 25.42 10.59
N LEU A 567 8.91 24.76 11.59
CA LEU A 567 7.97 23.64 11.39
C LEU A 567 6.67 24.08 10.71
N VAL A 568 6.03 25.17 11.16
CA VAL A 568 4.83 25.74 10.51
C VAL A 568 5.10 26.02 9.02
N GLN A 569 6.24 26.64 8.69
CA GLN A 569 6.64 26.92 7.31
C GLN A 569 6.97 25.66 6.48
N THR A 570 7.13 24.50 7.12
CA THR A 570 7.33 23.23 6.43
C THR A 570 5.99 22.59 6.11
N LEU A 571 5.12 22.44 7.12
CA LEU A 571 3.76 21.90 6.97
C LEU A 571 2.91 22.69 5.95
N MET A 572 3.06 24.01 5.92
CA MET A 572 2.37 24.91 4.97
C MET A 572 2.77 24.73 3.48
N LYS A 573 3.75 23.88 3.16
CA LYS A 573 4.18 23.56 1.77
C LYS A 573 3.55 22.27 1.23
N CYS A 574 2.85 21.52 2.07
CA CYS A 574 2.33 20.19 1.76
C CYS A 574 0.80 20.17 1.88
N THR A 575 0.17 19.12 1.36
CA THR A 575 -1.25 18.84 1.61
C THR A 575 -1.39 18.14 2.97
N PRO A 576 -2.04 18.74 3.98
CA PRO A 576 -2.10 18.16 5.31
C PRO A 576 -3.24 17.14 5.45
N HIS A 577 -2.93 16.03 6.12
CA HIS A 577 -3.85 14.99 6.54
C HIS A 577 -3.79 14.89 8.07
N TYR A 578 -4.93 14.80 8.75
CA TYR A 578 -4.97 14.91 10.22
C TYR A 578 -5.45 13.63 10.89
N ILE A 579 -4.71 13.19 11.90
CA ILE A 579 -5.07 12.05 12.76
C ILE A 579 -5.27 12.55 14.18
N ARG A 580 -6.50 12.44 14.69
CA ARG A 580 -6.84 12.85 16.06
C ARG A 580 -6.99 11.62 16.94
N CYS A 581 -5.98 11.37 17.76
CA CYS A 581 -5.94 10.26 18.69
C CYS A 581 -6.68 10.62 20.00
N ILE A 582 -7.47 9.67 20.53
CA ILE A 582 -8.28 9.79 21.74
C ILE A 582 -7.88 8.70 22.73
N LYS A 583 -7.66 9.09 24.00
CA LYS A 583 -7.44 8.18 25.12
C LYS A 583 -8.79 7.83 25.77
N PRO A 584 -9.26 6.56 25.74
CA PRO A 584 -10.60 6.22 26.22
C PRO A 584 -10.74 6.16 27.75
N ASN A 585 -9.65 5.96 28.48
CA ASN A 585 -9.61 5.88 29.95
C ASN A 585 -8.22 6.26 30.47
N GLU A 586 -8.12 6.81 31.69
CA GLU A 586 -6.81 6.99 32.36
C GLU A 586 -6.25 5.70 32.99
N THR A 587 -7.06 4.64 33.15
CA THR A 587 -6.66 3.36 33.77
C THR A 587 -5.67 2.53 32.94
N LYS A 588 -5.50 2.86 31.65
CA LYS A 588 -4.68 2.17 30.64
C LYS A 588 -5.17 0.76 30.29
N LYS A 589 -6.47 0.48 30.48
CA LYS A 589 -7.06 -0.86 30.25
C LYS A 589 -7.84 -0.96 28.93
N PRO A 590 -7.81 -2.12 28.24
CA PRO A 590 -8.64 -2.35 27.07
C PRO A 590 -10.11 -2.54 27.45
N LYS A 591 -11.02 -1.99 26.63
CA LYS A 591 -12.49 -2.00 26.83
C LYS A 591 -12.99 -1.26 28.10
N ASP A 592 -12.17 -0.40 28.68
CA ASP A 592 -12.59 0.56 29.71
C ASP A 592 -12.86 1.95 29.08
N TRP A 593 -13.82 2.71 29.60
CA TRP A 593 -14.33 3.93 28.98
C TRP A 593 -14.76 5.00 29.99
N GLU A 594 -14.01 6.10 30.03
CA GLU A 594 -14.18 7.23 30.91
C GLU A 594 -14.89 8.37 30.16
N GLU A 595 -16.21 8.43 30.27
CA GLU A 595 -17.07 9.21 29.36
C GLU A 595 -16.83 10.73 29.45
N SER A 596 -16.62 11.27 30.65
CA SER A 596 -16.23 12.66 30.89
C SER A 596 -14.90 13.00 30.22
N ARG A 597 -13.92 12.09 30.29
CA ARG A 597 -12.58 12.26 29.73
C ARG A 597 -12.61 12.23 28.21
N VAL A 598 -13.43 11.36 27.60
CA VAL A 598 -13.63 11.36 26.13
C VAL A 598 -14.43 12.56 25.68
N LYS A 599 -15.49 12.97 26.41
CA LYS A 599 -16.26 14.19 26.08
C LYS A 599 -15.37 15.44 26.05
N HIS A 600 -14.54 15.65 27.08
CA HIS A 600 -13.57 16.75 27.13
C HIS A 600 -12.60 16.71 25.93
N GLN A 601 -12.17 15.54 25.46
CA GLN A 601 -11.34 15.40 24.26
C GLN A 601 -12.12 15.73 22.96
N VAL A 602 -13.37 15.31 22.84
CA VAL A 602 -14.25 15.64 21.70
C VAL A 602 -14.46 17.16 21.60
N GLU A 603 -14.59 17.84 22.74
CA GLU A 603 -14.72 19.30 22.86
C GLU A 603 -13.45 20.01 22.40
N TYR A 604 -12.29 19.81 23.04
CA TYR A 604 -11.10 20.62 22.70
C TYR A 604 -10.48 20.28 21.35
N LEU A 605 -10.65 19.06 20.85
CA LEU A 605 -10.20 18.71 19.48
C LEU A 605 -11.10 19.35 18.40
N GLY A 606 -12.20 20.00 18.77
CA GLY A 606 -13.12 20.68 17.84
C GLY A 606 -13.83 19.73 16.89
N LEU A 607 -14.07 18.47 17.30
CA LEU A 607 -14.56 17.42 16.40
C LEU A 607 -15.99 17.72 15.92
N LYS A 608 -16.81 18.29 16.81
CA LYS A 608 -18.18 18.76 16.54
C LYS A 608 -18.20 19.89 15.52
N GLU A 609 -17.30 20.85 15.63
CA GLU A 609 -17.15 22.00 14.73
C GLU A 609 -16.62 21.56 13.35
N ASN A 610 -15.67 20.62 13.33
CA ASN A 610 -15.20 19.95 12.11
C ASN A 610 -16.35 19.21 11.40
N ILE A 611 -17.15 18.40 12.12
CA ILE A 611 -18.34 17.73 11.56
C ILE A 611 -19.36 18.76 11.03
N ARG A 612 -19.58 19.88 11.72
CA ARG A 612 -20.46 20.97 11.27
C ARG A 612 -19.99 21.57 9.94
N VAL A 613 -18.71 21.95 9.84
CA VAL A 613 -18.14 22.49 8.59
C VAL A 613 -18.24 21.47 7.46
N ARG A 614 -17.85 20.21 7.71
CA ARG A 614 -17.90 19.13 6.71
C ARG A 614 -19.31 18.83 6.19
N ARG A 615 -20.34 18.94 7.04
CA ARG A 615 -21.75 18.66 6.67
C ARG A 615 -22.47 19.87 6.06
N ALA A 616 -22.08 21.09 6.41
CA ALA A 616 -22.60 22.32 5.78
C ALA A 616 -21.92 22.61 4.44
N GLY A 617 -20.67 22.14 4.28
CA GLY A 617 -19.91 22.16 3.05
C GLY A 617 -20.35 21.11 2.03
N TYR A 618 -19.42 20.72 1.16
CA TYR A 618 -19.66 19.82 0.03
C TYR A 618 -18.67 18.66 0.08
N ALA A 619 -19.16 17.43 0.08
CA ALA A 619 -18.36 16.20 0.20
C ALA A 619 -17.24 16.06 -0.86
N TYR A 620 -17.36 16.71 -2.01
CA TYR A 620 -16.32 16.69 -3.04
C TYR A 620 -16.22 18.02 -3.81
N ARG A 621 -14.99 18.47 -4.05
CA ARG A 621 -14.66 19.68 -4.81
C ARG A 621 -13.54 19.41 -5.82
N ARG A 622 -13.68 19.92 -7.05
CA ARG A 622 -12.60 19.86 -8.07
C ARG A 622 -12.75 20.97 -9.10
N VAL A 623 -11.62 21.51 -9.59
CA VAL A 623 -11.58 22.46 -10.73
C VAL A 623 -12.19 21.81 -11.97
N PHE A 624 -13.01 22.55 -12.73
CA PHE A 624 -13.75 22.01 -13.88
C PHE A 624 -12.84 21.25 -14.86
N ARG A 625 -11.67 21.80 -15.25
CA ARG A 625 -10.65 21.09 -16.07
C ARG A 625 -10.15 19.77 -15.47
N LYS A 626 -9.79 19.73 -14.17
CA LYS A 626 -9.37 18.49 -13.48
C LYS A 626 -10.54 17.47 -13.44
N PHE A 627 -11.78 17.93 -13.28
CA PHE A 627 -12.99 17.08 -13.33
C PHE A 627 -13.23 16.50 -14.73
N LEU A 628 -13.26 17.36 -15.76
CA LEU A 628 -13.47 16.98 -17.15
C LEU A 628 -12.47 15.92 -17.60
N ASN A 629 -11.18 16.12 -17.33
CA ASN A 629 -10.14 15.15 -17.69
C ASN A 629 -10.32 13.80 -16.99
N ARG A 630 -10.78 13.76 -15.72
CA ARG A 630 -11.02 12.51 -14.97
C ARG A 630 -12.23 11.74 -15.51
N TYR A 631 -13.31 12.45 -15.85
CA TYR A 631 -14.61 11.88 -16.18
C TYR A 631 -14.95 11.89 -17.68
N ALA A 632 -14.03 12.34 -18.54
CA ALA A 632 -14.19 12.40 -20.01
C ALA A 632 -14.65 11.08 -20.65
N ILE A 633 -14.33 9.93 -20.05
CA ILE A 633 -14.67 8.58 -20.52
C ILE A 633 -16.17 8.22 -20.39
N LEU A 634 -16.95 9.02 -19.64
CA LEU A 634 -18.37 8.75 -19.41
C LEU A 634 -19.21 8.90 -20.69
N THR A 635 -18.96 9.92 -21.50
CA THR A 635 -19.71 10.21 -22.75
C THR A 635 -18.77 10.26 -23.96
N LYS A 636 -19.31 10.22 -25.18
CA LYS A 636 -18.47 10.30 -26.40
C LYS A 636 -18.06 11.75 -26.70
N GLU A 637 -18.90 12.67 -26.27
CA GLU A 637 -18.86 14.10 -26.51
C GLU A 637 -17.80 14.78 -25.63
N SER A 638 -17.52 14.19 -24.46
CA SER A 638 -16.43 14.58 -23.55
C SER A 638 -15.09 13.91 -23.86
N TRP A 639 -15.06 12.83 -24.66
CA TRP A 639 -13.86 12.02 -24.91
C TRP A 639 -13.11 12.47 -26.18
N PRO A 640 -11.75 12.50 -26.19
CA PRO A 640 -10.85 12.34 -25.05
C PRO A 640 -10.66 13.62 -24.23
N THR A 641 -11.14 14.76 -24.74
CA THR A 641 -11.03 16.07 -24.09
C THR A 641 -12.19 16.95 -24.57
N TRP A 642 -12.88 17.60 -23.63
CA TRP A 642 -13.93 18.56 -23.93
C TRP A 642 -13.37 19.81 -24.62
N ARG A 643 -14.16 20.41 -25.53
CA ARG A 643 -13.73 21.54 -26.39
C ARG A 643 -14.58 22.80 -26.27
N GLY A 644 -15.63 22.78 -25.44
CA GLY A 644 -16.46 23.95 -25.15
C GLY A 644 -16.10 24.59 -23.81
N ASP A 645 -16.95 25.49 -23.32
CA ASP A 645 -16.88 26.02 -21.95
C ASP A 645 -16.83 24.89 -20.91
N GLU A 646 -15.95 25.01 -19.92
CA GLU A 646 -15.73 23.95 -18.93
C GLU A 646 -16.95 23.73 -18.03
N LYS A 647 -17.68 24.80 -17.69
CA LYS A 647 -18.87 24.71 -16.81
C LYS A 647 -20.03 24.00 -17.52
N GLN A 648 -20.23 24.24 -18.82
CA GLN A 648 -21.15 23.45 -19.65
C GLN A 648 -20.71 21.99 -19.79
N GLY A 649 -19.40 21.72 -19.94
CA GLY A 649 -18.88 20.36 -20.04
C GLY A 649 -19.13 19.54 -18.77
N VAL A 650 -18.90 20.14 -17.60
CA VAL A 650 -19.22 19.49 -16.31
C VAL A 650 -20.73 19.26 -16.18
N LEU A 651 -21.55 20.25 -16.53
CA LEU A 651 -23.02 20.11 -16.50
C LEU A 651 -23.53 19.00 -17.44
N HIS A 652 -22.91 18.82 -18.61
CA HIS A 652 -23.17 17.69 -19.51
C HIS A 652 -22.83 16.33 -18.88
N LEU A 653 -21.67 16.21 -18.23
CA LEU A 653 -21.28 14.98 -17.53
C LEU A 653 -22.22 14.62 -16.37
N LEU A 654 -22.60 15.60 -15.53
CA LEU A 654 -23.51 15.39 -14.40
C LEU A 654 -24.91 14.97 -14.87
N ARG A 655 -25.41 15.61 -15.95
CA ARG A 655 -26.68 15.21 -16.60
C ARG A 655 -26.62 13.80 -17.19
N ALA A 656 -25.50 13.42 -17.82
CA ALA A 656 -25.34 12.08 -18.41
C ALA A 656 -25.33 10.94 -17.37
N VAL A 657 -25.12 11.26 -16.09
CA VAL A 657 -25.18 10.33 -14.95
C VAL A 657 -26.53 10.44 -14.19
N ASN A 658 -27.39 11.39 -14.57
CA ASN A 658 -28.65 11.73 -13.89
C ASN A 658 -28.47 12.19 -12.43
N MET A 659 -27.50 13.09 -12.18
CA MET A 659 -27.36 13.73 -10.88
C MET A 659 -28.36 14.88 -10.71
N ASP A 660 -29.12 14.86 -9.62
CA ASP A 660 -30.12 15.88 -9.30
C ASP A 660 -29.50 17.23 -8.92
N GLN A 661 -30.24 18.32 -9.14
CA GLN A 661 -29.70 19.69 -9.09
C GLN A 661 -29.48 20.24 -7.67
N ASP A 662 -30.01 19.58 -6.63
CA ASP A 662 -29.73 19.85 -5.22
C ASP A 662 -28.45 19.15 -4.71
N GLN A 663 -27.99 18.14 -5.45
CA GLN A 663 -26.82 17.31 -5.12
C GLN A 663 -25.49 17.95 -5.53
N PHE A 664 -25.50 19.02 -6.32
CA PHE A 664 -24.29 19.74 -6.73
C PHE A 664 -24.50 21.25 -6.86
N GLN A 665 -23.42 22.03 -6.71
CA GLN A 665 -23.37 23.44 -7.09
C GLN A 665 -22.12 23.72 -7.95
N LEU A 666 -22.26 24.59 -8.95
CA LEU A 666 -21.17 24.98 -9.86
C LEU A 666 -20.74 26.43 -9.55
N GLY A 667 -19.53 26.58 -9.00
CA GLY A 667 -18.93 27.87 -8.67
C GLY A 667 -18.42 28.63 -9.89
N ARG A 668 -17.38 29.44 -9.71
CA ARG A 668 -16.70 30.18 -10.78
C ARG A 668 -15.72 29.30 -11.55
N THR A 669 -14.95 28.44 -10.88
CA THR A 669 -13.94 27.55 -11.48
C THR A 669 -14.05 26.09 -11.03
N LYS A 670 -14.82 25.81 -9.97
CA LYS A 670 -14.93 24.49 -9.33
C LYS A 670 -16.36 23.95 -9.31
N VAL A 671 -16.46 22.63 -9.43
CA VAL A 671 -17.69 21.86 -9.16
C VAL A 671 -17.64 21.33 -7.74
N PHE A 672 -18.76 21.46 -7.05
CA PHE A 672 -18.98 21.02 -5.68
C PHE A 672 -20.13 20.02 -5.66
N ILE A 673 -19.90 18.81 -5.12
CA ILE A 673 -20.91 17.75 -4.97
C ILE A 673 -21.18 17.60 -3.48
N LYS A 674 -22.45 17.64 -3.11
CA LYS A 674 -22.93 17.80 -1.74
C LYS A 674 -22.89 16.49 -0.96
N ALA A 675 -23.44 15.42 -1.54
CA ALA A 675 -23.55 14.10 -0.90
C ALA A 675 -22.50 13.12 -1.44
N PRO A 676 -21.82 12.33 -0.59
CA PRO A 676 -20.85 11.31 -1.03
C PRO A 676 -21.44 10.30 -2.02
N GLU A 677 -22.69 9.90 -1.85
CA GLU A 677 -23.42 8.94 -2.68
C GLU A 677 -23.49 9.37 -4.15
N SER A 678 -23.62 10.68 -4.39
CA SER A 678 -23.62 11.29 -5.72
C SER A 678 -22.23 11.25 -6.37
N LEU A 679 -21.13 11.32 -5.59
CA LEU A 679 -19.78 11.06 -6.09
C LEU A 679 -19.56 9.57 -6.41
N PHE A 680 -20.04 8.65 -5.56
CA PHE A 680 -19.88 7.21 -5.77
C PHE A 680 -20.53 6.76 -7.09
N LEU A 681 -21.69 7.33 -7.44
CA LEU A 681 -22.36 7.08 -8.72
C LEU A 681 -21.53 7.52 -9.94
N LEU A 682 -20.78 8.63 -9.84
CA LEU A 682 -19.86 9.09 -10.89
C LEU A 682 -18.68 8.15 -11.08
N GLU A 683 -18.04 7.73 -9.99
CA GLU A 683 -16.88 6.82 -10.05
C GLU A 683 -17.27 5.40 -10.49
N GLU A 684 -18.33 4.81 -9.95
CA GLU A 684 -18.79 3.48 -10.40
C GLU A 684 -19.13 3.48 -11.90
N THR A 685 -19.77 4.55 -12.39
CA THR A 685 -20.07 4.69 -13.82
C THR A 685 -18.80 4.87 -14.67
N ARG A 686 -17.78 5.53 -14.13
CA ARG A 686 -16.46 5.71 -14.78
C ARG A 686 -15.68 4.39 -14.82
N GLU A 687 -15.67 3.63 -13.74
CA GLU A 687 -15.01 2.32 -13.66
C GLU A 687 -15.65 1.29 -14.60
N ARG A 688 -16.98 1.20 -14.62
CA ARG A 688 -17.71 0.35 -15.58
C ARG A 688 -17.32 0.61 -17.05
N LYS A 689 -16.88 1.83 -17.39
CA LYS A 689 -16.30 2.16 -18.71
C LYS A 689 -14.88 1.61 -18.84
N PHE A 690 -13.98 1.94 -17.92
CA PHE A 690 -12.59 1.42 -17.91
C PHE A 690 -12.55 -0.10 -18.01
N ASP A 691 -13.38 -0.78 -17.21
CA ASP A 691 -13.52 -2.22 -17.14
C ASP A 691 -13.98 -2.84 -18.49
N SER A 692 -14.85 -2.14 -19.24
CA SER A 692 -15.20 -2.50 -20.62
C SER A 692 -14.02 -2.33 -21.59
N HIS A 693 -13.24 -1.26 -21.47
CA HIS A 693 -12.05 -1.04 -22.32
C HIS A 693 -10.91 -2.00 -21.98
N ALA A 694 -10.68 -2.29 -20.70
CA ALA A 694 -9.72 -3.28 -20.21
C ALA A 694 -10.06 -4.67 -20.74
N ARG A 695 -11.33 -5.10 -20.68
CA ARG A 695 -11.78 -6.35 -21.32
C ARG A 695 -11.49 -6.39 -22.83
N ALA A 696 -11.65 -5.28 -23.55
CA ALA A 696 -11.32 -5.22 -24.98
C ALA A 696 -9.81 -5.36 -25.24
N ILE A 697 -8.97 -4.65 -24.47
CA ILE A 697 -7.50 -4.72 -24.55
C ILE A 697 -7.02 -6.14 -24.20
N GLN A 698 -7.47 -6.69 -23.07
CA GLN A 698 -7.15 -8.07 -22.67
C GLN A 698 -7.57 -9.09 -23.72
N LYS A 699 -8.74 -8.93 -24.35
CA LYS A 699 -9.21 -9.82 -25.44
C LYS A 699 -8.32 -9.71 -26.69
N ALA A 700 -7.86 -8.51 -27.04
CA ALA A 700 -6.92 -8.30 -28.13
C ALA A 700 -5.54 -8.91 -27.83
N TRP A 701 -5.01 -8.70 -26.62
CA TRP A 701 -3.72 -9.25 -26.17
C TRP A 701 -3.75 -10.79 -26.10
N ARG A 702 -4.76 -11.38 -25.43
CA ARG A 702 -4.95 -12.85 -25.37
C ARG A 702 -5.03 -13.45 -26.79
N LYS A 703 -5.73 -12.79 -27.73
CA LYS A 703 -5.79 -13.18 -29.15
C LYS A 703 -4.44 -13.07 -29.87
N TYR A 704 -3.64 -12.04 -29.58
CA TYR A 704 -2.29 -11.89 -30.14
C TYR A 704 -1.34 -12.98 -29.62
N VAL A 705 -1.28 -13.19 -28.30
CA VAL A 705 -0.43 -14.21 -27.67
C VAL A 705 -0.80 -15.62 -28.16
N ALA A 706 -2.11 -15.94 -28.20
CA ALA A 706 -2.58 -17.22 -28.75
C ALA A 706 -2.16 -17.41 -30.22
N ARG A 707 -2.29 -16.37 -31.06
CA ARG A 707 -1.84 -16.41 -32.47
C ARG A 707 -0.32 -16.61 -32.58
N LYS A 708 0.49 -15.92 -31.78
CA LYS A 708 1.96 -16.07 -31.78
C LYS A 708 2.37 -17.50 -31.41
N LYS A 709 1.83 -18.03 -30.31
CA LYS A 709 2.05 -19.41 -29.86
C LYS A 709 1.61 -20.44 -30.91
N TYR A 710 0.53 -20.17 -31.62
CA TYR A 710 0.01 -21.04 -32.67
C TYR A 710 0.87 -21.08 -33.94
N VAL A 711 1.41 -19.94 -34.38
CA VAL A 711 2.39 -19.89 -35.49
C VAL A 711 3.64 -20.68 -35.10
N GLN A 712 4.19 -20.43 -33.91
CA GLN A 712 5.37 -21.15 -33.40
C GLN A 712 5.16 -22.68 -33.40
N MET A 713 4.03 -23.19 -32.89
CA MET A 713 3.76 -24.64 -32.90
C MET A 713 3.66 -25.24 -34.31
N ARG A 714 3.27 -24.44 -35.32
CA ARG A 714 3.24 -24.89 -36.72
C ARG A 714 4.62 -24.86 -37.37
N GLU A 715 5.45 -23.87 -37.04
CA GLU A 715 6.87 -23.81 -37.44
C GLU A 715 7.66 -25.00 -36.85
N GLU A 716 7.54 -25.24 -35.54
CA GLU A 716 8.10 -26.40 -34.83
C GLU A 716 7.69 -27.72 -35.50
N ALA A 717 6.40 -27.87 -35.85
CA ALA A 717 5.87 -29.06 -36.53
C ALA A 717 6.35 -29.23 -37.98
N SER A 718 6.65 -28.12 -38.67
CA SER A 718 7.17 -28.16 -40.03
C SER A 718 8.63 -28.63 -40.05
N ASP A 719 9.44 -28.13 -39.12
CA ASP A 719 10.88 -28.42 -39.06
C ASP A 719 11.22 -29.87 -38.68
N LEU A 720 10.29 -30.61 -38.07
CA LEU A 720 10.39 -32.07 -37.92
C LEU A 720 10.45 -32.84 -39.27
N LEU A 721 9.95 -32.23 -40.36
CA LEU A 721 9.73 -32.89 -41.65
C LEU A 721 10.45 -32.20 -42.83
N VAL A 722 10.78 -30.91 -42.72
CA VAL A 722 11.55 -30.15 -43.72
C VAL A 722 12.88 -30.85 -44.05
N ASN A 723 13.24 -30.82 -45.32
CA ASN A 723 14.37 -31.52 -45.96
C ASN A 723 14.33 -33.07 -45.89
N ARG A 724 13.41 -33.68 -45.13
CA ARG A 724 13.33 -35.14 -44.93
C ARG A 724 12.24 -35.81 -45.76
N LYS A 725 11.08 -35.15 -45.93
CA LYS A 725 9.88 -35.70 -46.59
C LYS A 725 9.22 -34.69 -47.53
N ASP A 726 8.75 -35.15 -48.69
CA ASP A 726 8.03 -34.31 -49.66
C ASP A 726 6.75 -33.75 -49.03
N ARG A 727 6.44 -32.49 -49.31
CA ARG A 727 5.39 -31.75 -48.59
C ARG A 727 4.08 -31.81 -49.36
N ARG A 728 3.04 -32.39 -48.74
CA ARG A 728 1.69 -32.45 -49.33
C ARG A 728 1.08 -31.05 -49.35
N ARG A 729 0.57 -30.59 -50.51
CA ARG A 729 0.11 -29.20 -50.72
C ARG A 729 -0.84 -28.69 -49.62
N HIS A 730 -1.83 -29.50 -49.24
CA HIS A 730 -2.84 -29.16 -48.23
C HIS A 730 -2.38 -29.32 -46.77
N SER A 731 -1.14 -29.78 -46.51
CA SER A 731 -0.59 -29.99 -45.16
C SER A 731 0.22 -28.82 -44.61
N LEU A 732 0.67 -27.90 -45.48
CA LEU A 732 1.49 -26.74 -45.09
C LEU A 732 0.63 -25.69 -44.38
N ASN A 733 -0.24 -25.01 -45.11
CA ASN A 733 -1.07 -23.92 -44.58
C ASN A 733 -2.29 -24.41 -43.75
N ARG A 734 -2.20 -25.59 -43.10
CA ARG A 734 -3.32 -26.19 -42.36
C ARG A 734 -3.38 -25.67 -40.93
N ASN A 735 -4.59 -25.43 -40.46
CA ASN A 735 -4.85 -25.12 -39.06
C ASN A 735 -4.92 -26.40 -38.22
N PHE A 736 -4.04 -26.48 -37.22
CA PHE A 736 -4.09 -27.46 -36.14
C PHE A 736 -5.29 -27.16 -35.23
N VAL A 737 -5.98 -28.19 -34.77
CA VAL A 737 -7.16 -28.09 -33.88
C VAL A 737 -7.01 -29.02 -32.67
N GLY A 738 -6.14 -30.02 -32.74
CA GLY A 738 -6.05 -31.10 -31.78
C GLY A 738 -7.20 -32.08 -31.95
N ASP A 739 -8.38 -31.70 -31.47
CA ASP A 739 -9.57 -32.56 -31.48
C ASP A 739 -10.40 -32.42 -32.76
N TYR A 740 -10.35 -33.45 -33.60
CA TYR A 740 -11.17 -33.60 -34.81
C TYR A 740 -12.31 -34.63 -34.65
N LEU A 741 -12.53 -35.17 -33.44
CA LEU A 741 -13.63 -36.10 -33.13
C LEU A 741 -14.78 -35.43 -32.35
N GLY A 742 -14.54 -34.29 -31.70
CA GLY A 742 -15.51 -33.60 -30.85
C GLY A 742 -15.65 -34.30 -29.51
N MET A 743 -14.53 -34.59 -28.84
CA MET A 743 -14.44 -35.46 -27.68
C MET A 743 -15.22 -34.96 -26.45
N ASP A 744 -15.53 -33.68 -26.36
CA ASP A 744 -16.40 -33.13 -25.30
C ASP A 744 -17.86 -33.59 -25.45
N ASP A 745 -18.33 -33.83 -26.68
CA ASP A 745 -19.66 -34.37 -27.00
C ASP A 745 -19.68 -35.91 -27.11
N ARG A 746 -18.60 -36.61 -26.70
CA ARG A 746 -18.38 -38.05 -26.91
C ARG A 746 -18.10 -38.85 -25.62
N PRO A 747 -19.06 -38.96 -24.68
CA PRO A 747 -18.87 -39.72 -23.44
C PRO A 747 -18.48 -41.19 -23.69
N GLU A 748 -18.96 -41.79 -24.79
CA GLU A 748 -18.66 -43.17 -25.20
C GLU A 748 -17.19 -43.41 -25.61
N LEU A 749 -16.45 -42.35 -25.92
CA LEU A 749 -14.99 -42.39 -26.12
C LEU A 749 -14.22 -41.94 -24.86
N ARG A 750 -14.75 -40.97 -24.10
CA ARG A 750 -14.10 -40.48 -22.87
C ARG A 750 -13.99 -41.54 -21.77
N GLN A 751 -14.87 -42.55 -21.75
CA GLN A 751 -14.81 -43.65 -20.78
C GLN A 751 -13.50 -44.46 -20.80
N PHE A 752 -12.73 -44.41 -21.90
CA PHE A 752 -11.43 -45.09 -22.02
C PHE A 752 -10.23 -44.24 -21.55
N LEU A 753 -10.47 -42.98 -21.16
CA LEU A 753 -9.46 -42.02 -20.72
C LEU A 753 -9.54 -41.81 -19.19
N ALA A 754 -8.49 -41.26 -18.57
CA ALA A 754 -8.56 -40.93 -17.15
C ALA A 754 -9.47 -39.71 -16.88
N LYS A 755 -10.07 -39.64 -15.68
CA LYS A 755 -10.94 -38.51 -15.28
C LYS A 755 -10.18 -37.18 -15.40
N ARG A 756 -10.77 -36.22 -16.13
CA ARG A 756 -10.17 -34.91 -16.46
C ARG A 756 -8.83 -34.96 -17.23
N GLU A 757 -8.52 -36.08 -17.89
CA GLU A 757 -7.32 -36.16 -18.73
C GLU A 757 -7.41 -35.21 -19.93
N LYS A 758 -6.37 -34.40 -20.15
CA LYS A 758 -6.32 -33.50 -21.30
C LYS A 758 -6.11 -34.30 -22.59
N ILE A 759 -6.93 -34.01 -23.59
CA ILE A 759 -6.75 -34.47 -24.97
C ILE A 759 -5.90 -33.42 -25.70
N ASP A 760 -4.81 -33.86 -26.32
CA ASP A 760 -3.98 -33.00 -27.17
C ASP A 760 -4.29 -33.19 -28.66
N PHE A 761 -4.66 -34.42 -29.06
CA PHE A 761 -5.05 -34.73 -30.43
C PHE A 761 -6.08 -35.88 -30.49
N ALA A 762 -7.04 -35.82 -31.41
CA ALA A 762 -7.99 -36.90 -31.68
C ALA A 762 -8.42 -36.93 -33.18
N ASP A 763 -8.33 -38.08 -33.87
CA ASP A 763 -8.66 -38.25 -35.30
C ASP A 763 -9.09 -39.69 -35.67
N LYS A 764 -9.71 -39.88 -36.84
CA LYS A 764 -10.21 -41.17 -37.38
C LYS A 764 -9.28 -41.80 -38.43
N VAL A 765 -8.18 -42.38 -37.94
CA VAL A 765 -7.12 -43.00 -38.75
C VAL A 765 -7.51 -44.34 -39.38
N THR A 766 -6.78 -44.78 -40.42
CA THR A 766 -6.78 -46.19 -40.86
C THR A 766 -5.64 -46.94 -40.16
N LYS A 767 -5.93 -48.08 -39.53
CA LYS A 767 -4.92 -49.00 -38.98
C LYS A 767 -4.83 -50.25 -39.86
N TYR A 768 -3.63 -50.60 -40.31
CA TYR A 768 -3.40 -51.74 -41.19
C TYR A 768 -3.08 -53.02 -40.40
N ASP A 769 -3.68 -54.15 -40.77
CA ASP A 769 -3.44 -55.45 -40.12
C ASP A 769 -2.24 -56.22 -40.70
N ARG A 770 -2.02 -57.46 -40.24
CA ARG A 770 -0.93 -58.34 -40.71
C ARG A 770 -1.09 -58.87 -42.14
N ARG A 771 -2.24 -58.65 -42.78
CA ARG A 771 -2.49 -58.88 -44.21
C ARG A 771 -2.56 -57.55 -44.99
N PHE A 772 -2.16 -56.46 -44.36
CA PHE A 772 -2.28 -55.08 -44.84
C PHE A 772 -3.72 -54.65 -45.17
N LYS A 773 -4.73 -55.27 -44.55
CA LYS A 773 -6.12 -54.80 -44.63
C LYS A 773 -6.29 -53.59 -43.69
N GLY A 774 -6.68 -52.45 -44.27
CA GLY A 774 -6.99 -51.25 -43.51
C GLY A 774 -8.32 -51.36 -42.76
N ILE A 775 -8.33 -50.94 -41.48
CA ILE A 775 -9.53 -50.88 -40.65
C ILE A 775 -9.54 -49.54 -39.91
N LYS A 776 -10.65 -48.79 -39.94
CA LYS A 776 -10.73 -47.49 -39.24
C LYS A 776 -10.65 -47.65 -37.72
N ARG A 777 -9.95 -46.70 -37.08
CA ARG A 777 -9.77 -46.58 -35.63
C ARG A 777 -9.87 -45.11 -35.25
N ASP A 778 -10.32 -44.84 -34.05
CA ASP A 778 -10.17 -43.52 -33.45
C ASP A 778 -8.84 -43.51 -32.69
N LEU A 779 -7.99 -42.56 -33.05
CA LEU A 779 -6.68 -42.31 -32.45
C LEU A 779 -6.83 -41.11 -31.51
N ILE A 780 -6.49 -41.29 -30.23
CA ILE A 780 -6.48 -40.21 -29.23
C ILE A 780 -5.08 -40.13 -28.61
N LEU A 781 -4.56 -38.92 -28.43
CA LEU A 781 -3.30 -38.63 -27.76
C LEU A 781 -3.53 -37.71 -26.55
N THR A 782 -2.95 -38.09 -25.43
CA THR A 782 -2.90 -37.31 -24.18
C THR A 782 -1.46 -37.08 -23.75
N PRO A 783 -1.18 -36.23 -22.74
CA PRO A 783 0.15 -36.06 -22.14
C PRO A 783 0.73 -37.32 -21.45
N LYS A 784 0.07 -38.48 -21.54
CA LYS A 784 0.50 -39.76 -20.95
C LYS A 784 0.44 -40.92 -21.95
N CYS A 785 -0.60 -40.98 -22.78
CA CYS A 785 -0.94 -42.19 -23.53
C CYS A 785 -1.45 -41.88 -24.94
N MET A 786 -1.19 -42.82 -25.85
CA MET A 786 -1.85 -42.93 -27.14
C MET A 786 -2.85 -44.10 -27.09
N TYR A 787 -4.10 -43.84 -27.48
CA TYR A 787 -5.19 -44.80 -27.49
C TYR A 787 -5.65 -45.07 -28.93
N LEU A 788 -5.94 -46.33 -29.26
CA LEU A 788 -6.56 -46.75 -30.52
C LEU A 788 -7.86 -47.50 -30.20
N ILE A 789 -9.00 -46.85 -30.46
CA ILE A 789 -10.34 -47.39 -30.21
C ILE A 789 -10.91 -47.94 -31.53
N GLY A 790 -11.47 -49.15 -31.48
CA GLY A 790 -12.16 -49.80 -32.60
C GLY A 790 -13.66 -49.94 -32.33
N ARG A 791 -14.39 -50.45 -33.32
CA ARG A 791 -15.78 -50.87 -33.19
C ARG A 791 -15.87 -52.37 -33.43
N GLU A 792 -16.66 -53.07 -32.62
CA GLU A 792 -17.00 -54.48 -32.82
C GLU A 792 -18.48 -54.72 -32.54
N LYS A 793 -19.03 -55.80 -33.08
CA LYS A 793 -20.40 -56.24 -32.73
C LYS A 793 -20.35 -57.09 -31.46
N VAL A 794 -21.21 -56.77 -30.50
CA VAL A 794 -21.46 -57.58 -29.30
C VAL A 794 -21.89 -58.99 -29.73
N LYS A 795 -21.22 -60.03 -29.24
CA LYS A 795 -21.38 -61.41 -29.73
C LYS A 795 -22.37 -62.25 -28.92
N GLN A 796 -22.60 -61.88 -27.66
CA GLN A 796 -23.38 -62.61 -26.65
C GLN A 796 -24.07 -61.60 -25.72
N GLY A 797 -25.12 -62.02 -25.01
CA GLY A 797 -25.94 -61.14 -24.16
C GLY A 797 -27.09 -60.46 -24.92
N PRO A 798 -27.91 -59.63 -24.24
CA PRO A 798 -29.11 -59.02 -24.82
C PRO A 798 -28.81 -58.00 -25.94
N GLU A 799 -27.64 -57.36 -25.90
CA GLU A 799 -27.19 -56.40 -26.93
C GLU A 799 -26.57 -57.07 -28.17
N LYS A 800 -26.73 -58.39 -28.35
CA LYS A 800 -26.08 -59.17 -29.43
C LYS A 800 -26.37 -58.57 -30.81
N GLY A 801 -25.31 -58.15 -31.50
CA GLY A 801 -25.35 -57.52 -32.83
C GLY A 801 -25.19 -55.99 -32.81
N GLN A 802 -25.41 -55.34 -31.66
CA GLN A 802 -25.12 -53.92 -31.44
C GLN A 802 -23.62 -53.65 -31.65
N VAL A 803 -23.29 -52.51 -32.24
CA VAL A 803 -21.91 -52.07 -32.44
C VAL A 803 -21.49 -51.23 -31.25
N THR A 804 -20.38 -51.61 -30.61
CA THR A 804 -19.82 -50.90 -29.45
C THR A 804 -18.36 -50.52 -29.68
N GLU A 805 -17.96 -49.37 -29.16
CA GLU A 805 -16.59 -48.93 -29.03
C GLU A 805 -15.81 -49.87 -28.09
N VAL A 806 -14.60 -50.26 -28.51
CA VAL A 806 -13.70 -51.12 -27.73
C VAL A 806 -12.27 -50.64 -27.89
N LEU A 807 -11.58 -50.36 -26.78
CA LEU A 807 -10.16 -50.04 -26.76
C LEU A 807 -9.35 -51.22 -27.35
N LYS A 808 -8.61 -50.99 -28.45
CA LYS A 808 -7.82 -52.02 -29.15
C LYS A 808 -6.32 -51.92 -28.92
N ARG A 809 -5.82 -50.75 -28.53
CA ARG A 809 -4.49 -50.59 -27.94
C ARG A 809 -4.44 -49.32 -27.10
N ARG A 810 -3.72 -49.38 -25.98
CA ARG A 810 -3.16 -48.22 -25.28
C ARG A 810 -1.64 -48.37 -25.32
N ILE A 811 -0.92 -47.29 -25.58
CA ILE A 811 0.54 -47.21 -25.52
C ILE A 811 0.88 -46.02 -24.64
N ASP A 812 1.64 -46.22 -23.57
CA ASP A 812 2.16 -45.11 -22.77
C ASP A 812 3.26 -44.41 -23.59
N VAL A 813 3.26 -43.07 -23.64
CA VAL A 813 4.08 -42.30 -24.60
C VAL A 813 5.57 -42.61 -24.46
N GLU A 814 6.04 -42.84 -23.24
CA GLU A 814 7.42 -43.24 -22.90
C GLU A 814 7.88 -44.58 -23.51
N LYS A 815 6.96 -45.47 -23.91
CA LYS A 815 7.26 -46.80 -24.49
C LYS A 815 7.44 -46.77 -26.02
N ILE A 816 7.27 -45.61 -26.64
CA ILE A 816 7.39 -45.43 -28.08
C ILE A 816 8.88 -45.33 -28.45
N LEU A 817 9.37 -46.30 -29.22
CA LEU A 817 10.79 -46.42 -29.52
C LEU A 817 11.24 -45.50 -30.67
N ALA A 818 10.38 -45.31 -31.66
CA ALA A 818 10.61 -44.47 -32.84
C ALA A 818 9.30 -44.28 -33.63
N VAL A 819 9.29 -43.33 -34.57
CA VAL A 819 8.30 -43.26 -35.65
C VAL A 819 9.01 -43.28 -37.00
N SER A 820 8.65 -44.22 -37.87
CA SER A 820 9.16 -44.30 -39.24
C SER A 820 8.17 -43.71 -40.24
N LEU A 821 8.71 -42.98 -41.22
CA LEU A 821 7.98 -42.21 -42.22
C LEU A 821 8.58 -42.44 -43.62
N SER A 822 7.75 -42.45 -44.65
CA SER A 822 8.30 -42.43 -46.01
C SER A 822 8.93 -41.07 -46.34
N THR A 823 9.74 -40.99 -47.39
CA THR A 823 10.27 -39.73 -47.94
C THR A 823 9.30 -38.98 -48.87
N MET A 824 8.15 -39.57 -49.24
CA MET A 824 7.15 -39.04 -50.19
C MET A 824 5.99 -38.28 -49.51
N GLN A 825 5.00 -37.77 -50.24
CA GLN A 825 3.91 -36.93 -49.67
C GLN A 825 2.70 -37.67 -49.04
N ASP A 826 2.85 -38.95 -48.66
CA ASP A 826 1.77 -39.79 -48.11
C ASP A 826 1.30 -39.39 -46.69
N ASP A 827 0.19 -39.99 -46.24
CA ASP A 827 -0.38 -39.90 -44.90
C ASP A 827 0.05 -41.05 -43.94
N LEU A 828 0.90 -41.99 -44.36
CA LEU A 828 1.27 -43.19 -43.58
C LEU A 828 2.43 -42.99 -42.59
N LEU A 829 2.38 -43.69 -41.46
CA LEU A 829 3.44 -43.74 -40.45
C LEU A 829 3.48 -45.12 -39.78
N ILE A 830 4.66 -45.55 -39.35
CA ILE A 830 4.83 -46.72 -38.48
C ILE A 830 5.29 -46.21 -37.11
N LEU A 831 4.49 -46.47 -36.08
CA LEU A 831 4.87 -46.24 -34.69
C LEU A 831 5.48 -47.53 -34.13
N HIS A 832 6.72 -47.44 -33.65
CA HIS A 832 7.48 -48.57 -33.11
C HIS A 832 7.36 -48.67 -31.59
N GLU A 833 7.22 -49.90 -31.09
CA GLU A 833 6.96 -50.21 -29.68
C GLU A 833 7.61 -51.57 -29.34
N GLN A 834 7.88 -51.85 -28.06
CA GLN A 834 8.59 -53.04 -27.63
C GLN A 834 7.84 -54.35 -27.95
N GLU A 835 6.51 -54.41 -27.87
CA GLU A 835 5.78 -55.62 -28.29
C GLU A 835 5.77 -55.77 -29.83
N TYR A 836 5.10 -54.84 -30.52
CA TYR A 836 4.84 -54.86 -31.96
C TYR A 836 4.46 -53.48 -32.51
N ASP A 837 4.66 -53.27 -33.81
CA ASP A 837 4.50 -51.96 -34.43
C ASP A 837 3.05 -51.65 -34.86
N SER A 838 2.76 -50.36 -35.08
CA SER A 838 1.46 -49.89 -35.59
C SER A 838 1.62 -49.09 -36.89
N LEU A 839 1.31 -49.72 -38.03
CA LEU A 839 1.12 -49.05 -39.31
C LEU A 839 -0.23 -48.31 -39.31
N LEU A 840 -0.16 -46.98 -39.38
CA LEU A 840 -1.29 -46.06 -39.36
C LEU A 840 -1.26 -45.14 -40.59
N GLU A 841 -2.43 -44.67 -41.00
CA GLU A 841 -2.65 -43.64 -42.02
C GLU A 841 -3.48 -42.52 -41.40
N CYS A 842 -2.90 -41.33 -41.33
CA CYS A 842 -3.42 -40.19 -40.58
C CYS A 842 -3.31 -38.90 -41.41
N THR A 843 -4.45 -38.31 -41.77
CA THR A 843 -4.47 -37.11 -42.63
C THR A 843 -4.03 -35.83 -41.90
N PHE A 844 -3.84 -35.90 -40.57
CA PHE A 844 -3.27 -34.84 -39.73
C PHE A 844 -1.87 -35.22 -39.20
N LYS A 845 -1.17 -36.14 -39.87
CA LYS A 845 0.11 -36.72 -39.42
C LYS A 845 1.15 -35.70 -38.92
N THR A 846 1.31 -34.54 -39.57
CA THR A 846 2.25 -33.49 -39.15
C THR A 846 1.97 -32.97 -37.73
N GLU A 847 0.69 -32.75 -37.42
CA GLU A 847 0.22 -32.25 -36.13
C GLU A 847 0.33 -33.32 -35.06
N PHE A 848 -0.18 -34.54 -35.35
CA PHE A 848 -0.08 -35.69 -34.47
C PHE A 848 1.38 -35.98 -34.09
N ILE A 849 2.31 -35.98 -35.05
CA ILE A 849 3.73 -36.27 -34.79
C ILE A 849 4.40 -35.12 -34.03
N SER A 850 4.04 -33.85 -34.27
CA SER A 850 4.58 -32.73 -33.49
C SER A 850 4.16 -32.82 -32.02
N LEU A 851 2.87 -33.03 -31.77
CA LEU A 851 2.34 -33.21 -30.42
C LEU A 851 2.92 -34.47 -29.75
N LEU A 852 3.06 -35.57 -30.48
CA LEU A 852 3.66 -36.81 -29.96
C LEU A 852 5.15 -36.63 -29.62
N ALA A 853 5.93 -36.02 -30.51
CA ALA A 853 7.36 -35.76 -30.28
C ALA A 853 7.57 -34.85 -29.08
N ARG A 854 6.74 -33.80 -28.95
CA ARG A 854 6.72 -32.90 -27.80
C ARG A 854 6.38 -33.64 -26.49
N ARG A 855 5.30 -34.43 -26.46
CA ARG A 855 4.92 -35.18 -25.25
C ARG A 855 5.93 -36.26 -24.89
N PHE A 856 6.60 -36.84 -25.88
CA PHE A 856 7.72 -37.76 -25.67
C PHE A 856 8.92 -37.03 -25.04
N GLU A 857 9.33 -35.88 -25.58
CA GLU A 857 10.45 -35.09 -25.04
C GLU A 857 10.17 -34.58 -23.62
N GLU A 858 8.96 -34.07 -23.36
CA GLU A 858 8.50 -33.68 -22.02
C GLU A 858 8.50 -34.88 -21.03
N ARG A 859 8.16 -36.10 -21.48
CA ARG A 859 8.12 -37.33 -20.65
C ARG A 859 9.49 -37.93 -20.38
N THR A 860 10.35 -38.01 -21.39
CA THR A 860 11.58 -38.83 -21.35
C THR A 860 12.86 -37.99 -21.33
N GLN A 861 12.76 -36.66 -21.45
CA GLN A 861 13.90 -35.74 -21.60
C GLN A 861 14.81 -36.11 -22.80
N ARG A 862 14.22 -36.69 -23.86
CA ARG A 862 14.91 -37.17 -25.08
C ARG A 862 14.03 -36.90 -26.29
N LYS A 863 14.62 -36.57 -27.44
CA LYS A 863 13.88 -36.35 -28.69
C LYS A 863 13.38 -37.67 -29.28
N LEU A 864 12.12 -37.68 -29.72
CA LEU A 864 11.50 -38.85 -30.38
C LEU A 864 12.25 -39.21 -31.67
N PRO A 865 12.77 -40.44 -31.84
CA PRO A 865 13.51 -40.81 -33.04
C PRO A 865 12.59 -40.90 -34.28
N LEU A 866 12.72 -39.92 -35.19
CA LEU A 866 12.01 -39.91 -36.47
C LEU A 866 12.91 -40.49 -37.58
N LYS A 867 12.54 -41.66 -38.10
CA LYS A 867 13.25 -42.38 -39.18
C LYS A 867 12.58 -42.11 -40.54
N PHE A 868 13.36 -41.99 -41.60
CA PHE A 868 12.88 -41.70 -42.95
C PHE A 868 13.51 -42.65 -43.98
N GLY A 869 12.71 -43.20 -44.89
CA GLY A 869 13.20 -44.09 -45.95
C GLY A 869 12.13 -44.46 -46.98
N THR A 870 12.52 -45.01 -48.14
CA THR A 870 11.57 -45.51 -49.16
C THR A 870 11.06 -46.91 -48.85
N THR A 871 11.78 -47.70 -48.06
CA THR A 871 11.31 -48.98 -47.50
C THR A 871 11.36 -48.91 -45.99
N LEU A 872 10.23 -49.19 -45.33
CA LEU A 872 10.09 -49.17 -43.87
C LEU A 872 9.76 -50.57 -43.36
N GLU A 873 10.39 -50.98 -42.26
CA GLU A 873 10.11 -52.27 -41.65
C GLU A 873 9.00 -52.19 -40.59
N LEU A 874 8.27 -53.29 -40.42
CA LEU A 874 7.12 -53.42 -39.54
C LEU A 874 7.21 -54.73 -38.74
N LYS A 875 7.46 -54.63 -37.43
CA LYS A 875 7.46 -55.76 -36.50
C LYS A 875 6.03 -56.21 -36.18
N LEU A 876 5.70 -57.47 -36.44
CA LEU A 876 4.38 -58.03 -36.12
C LEU A 876 4.28 -58.53 -34.67
N LYS A 877 3.04 -58.62 -34.17
CA LYS A 877 2.75 -59.28 -32.89
C LYS A 877 2.99 -60.79 -33.03
N LYS A 878 3.73 -61.38 -32.08
CA LYS A 878 3.87 -62.84 -31.94
C LYS A 878 2.49 -63.45 -31.63
N GLU A 879 2.25 -64.66 -32.12
CA GLU A 879 1.04 -65.44 -31.79
C GLU A 879 1.39 -66.63 -30.92
N ASN A 880 0.64 -66.85 -29.83
CA ASN A 880 0.89 -67.90 -28.84
C ASN A 880 0.38 -69.29 -29.29
N TRP A 881 0.66 -69.68 -30.54
CA TRP A 881 0.16 -70.95 -31.10
C TRP A 881 1.28 -71.76 -31.78
N GLY A 882 1.69 -72.84 -31.11
CA GLY A 882 2.63 -73.83 -31.63
C GLY A 882 4.11 -73.42 -31.67
N PHE A 883 5.00 -74.41 -31.66
CA PHE A 883 6.46 -74.27 -31.63
C PHE A 883 7.08 -73.70 -32.93
N LEU A 884 6.29 -73.14 -33.85
CA LEU A 884 6.74 -72.60 -35.15
C LEU A 884 6.30 -71.15 -35.43
N SER A 885 5.71 -70.45 -34.45
CA SER A 885 5.25 -69.05 -34.60
C SER A 885 6.36 -68.02 -34.32
N GLY A 886 7.35 -67.94 -35.22
CA GLY A 886 8.38 -66.89 -35.18
C GLY A 886 7.80 -65.50 -35.46
N GLY A 887 8.20 -64.49 -34.68
CA GLY A 887 7.72 -63.10 -34.82
C GLY A 887 8.28 -62.40 -36.06
N GLY A 888 7.66 -62.62 -37.22
CA GLY A 888 8.14 -62.10 -38.50
C GLY A 888 8.03 -60.57 -38.66
N SER A 889 8.98 -59.99 -39.38
CA SER A 889 8.89 -58.64 -39.93
C SER A 889 8.12 -58.61 -41.26
N ARG A 890 7.64 -57.42 -41.62
CA ARG A 890 7.08 -57.08 -42.94
C ARG A 890 7.68 -55.76 -43.42
N GLN A 891 7.58 -55.49 -44.71
CA GLN A 891 8.08 -54.24 -45.30
C GLN A 891 6.95 -53.42 -45.93
N VAL A 892 7.08 -52.09 -45.89
CA VAL A 892 6.23 -51.13 -46.60
C VAL A 892 7.13 -50.35 -47.54
N MET A 893 6.97 -50.58 -48.84
CA MET A 893 7.82 -50.05 -49.91
C MET A 893 7.07 -48.96 -50.67
N PHE A 894 7.59 -47.74 -50.63
CA PHE A 894 7.02 -46.55 -51.26
C PHE A 894 7.68 -46.32 -52.62
N VAL A 895 6.87 -46.17 -53.66
CA VAL A 895 7.30 -45.96 -55.04
C VAL A 895 6.61 -44.75 -55.67
N GLN A 896 7.25 -44.15 -56.67
CA GLN A 896 6.64 -43.08 -57.45
C GLN A 896 5.35 -43.57 -58.15
N GLY A 897 4.33 -42.72 -58.16
CA GLY A 897 3.04 -42.96 -58.77
C GLY A 897 2.42 -41.69 -59.35
N GLN A 898 1.09 -41.69 -59.48
CA GLN A 898 0.29 -40.57 -59.95
C GLN A 898 -0.82 -40.24 -58.93
N GLY A 899 -1.19 -38.96 -58.82
CA GLY A 899 -2.27 -38.48 -57.94
C GLY A 899 -1.88 -38.28 -56.47
N ASP A 900 -2.68 -37.46 -55.76
CA ASP A 900 -2.44 -37.05 -54.36
C ASP A 900 -3.05 -38.01 -53.31
N VAL A 901 -3.33 -39.26 -53.70
CA VAL A 901 -3.90 -40.33 -52.87
C VAL A 901 -3.02 -41.57 -52.99
N ALA A 902 -2.72 -42.24 -51.88
CA ALA A 902 -1.85 -43.42 -51.86
C ALA A 902 -2.59 -44.66 -52.38
N VAL A 903 -2.11 -45.23 -53.48
CA VAL A 903 -2.58 -46.52 -54.02
C VAL A 903 -1.80 -47.65 -53.36
N THR A 904 -2.49 -48.57 -52.69
CA THR A 904 -1.89 -49.69 -51.97
C THR A 904 -2.03 -51.01 -52.74
N LYS A 905 -0.92 -51.75 -52.88
CA LYS A 905 -0.86 -53.09 -53.46
C LYS A 905 -0.21 -54.06 -52.46
N PRO A 906 -0.99 -54.86 -51.72
CA PRO A 906 -0.47 -55.79 -50.73
C PRO A 906 0.09 -57.06 -51.39
N SER A 907 1.26 -57.51 -50.94
CA SER A 907 1.90 -58.79 -51.30
C SER A 907 2.17 -59.62 -50.04
N SER A 908 2.64 -60.87 -50.22
CA SER A 908 2.74 -61.89 -49.18
C SER A 908 3.55 -61.45 -47.94
N LYS A 909 4.62 -60.67 -48.13
CA LYS A 909 5.43 -60.05 -47.06
C LYS A 909 5.52 -58.51 -47.12
N THR A 910 5.21 -57.89 -48.26
CA THR A 910 5.48 -56.47 -48.53
C THR A 910 4.22 -55.71 -48.94
N LEU A 911 4.01 -54.49 -48.44
CA LEU A 911 2.99 -53.57 -48.92
C LEU A 911 3.65 -52.56 -49.86
N GLN A 912 3.31 -52.58 -51.14
CA GLN A 912 3.72 -51.54 -52.06
C GLN A 912 2.74 -50.37 -51.99
N VAL A 913 3.27 -49.15 -51.82
CA VAL A 913 2.50 -47.90 -51.75
C VAL A 913 2.96 -47.01 -52.90
N SER A 914 2.05 -46.60 -53.78
CA SER A 914 2.34 -45.73 -54.92
C SER A 914 1.61 -44.40 -54.76
N ILE A 915 2.32 -43.27 -54.92
CA ILE A 915 1.75 -41.92 -54.77
C ILE A 915 2.45 -40.90 -55.69
N GLY A 916 1.71 -39.90 -56.16
CA GLY A 916 2.23 -38.77 -56.93
C GLY A 916 3.26 -37.92 -56.18
N ALA A 917 4.11 -37.21 -56.91
CA ALA A 917 5.18 -36.38 -56.36
C ALA A 917 4.60 -35.18 -55.57
N GLY A 918 5.16 -34.92 -54.39
CA GLY A 918 4.77 -33.79 -53.55
C GLY A 918 5.43 -32.47 -53.95
N LEU A 919 5.27 -31.44 -53.12
CA LEU A 919 6.15 -30.28 -53.15
C LEU A 919 7.55 -30.67 -52.63
N PRO A 920 8.63 -30.06 -53.13
CA PRO A 920 10.00 -30.34 -52.70
C PRO A 920 10.19 -30.35 -51.18
N LYS A 921 11.11 -31.18 -50.68
CA LYS A 921 11.33 -31.40 -49.23
C LYS A 921 11.70 -30.13 -48.46
N ASN A 922 12.34 -29.16 -49.12
CA ASN A 922 12.70 -27.85 -48.57
C ASN A 922 11.53 -26.83 -48.59
N THR A 923 10.35 -27.20 -49.08
CA THR A 923 9.20 -26.28 -49.16
C THR A 923 8.69 -25.94 -47.76
N ARG A 924 8.96 -24.71 -47.34
CA ARG A 924 8.34 -24.06 -46.16
C ARG A 924 7.14 -23.22 -46.58
N GLU A 925 6.37 -22.78 -45.61
CA GLU A 925 5.24 -21.85 -45.82
C GLU A 925 5.74 -20.47 -46.28
N TYR A 926 5.01 -19.82 -47.19
CA TYR A 926 5.38 -18.48 -47.63
C TYR A 926 4.85 -17.43 -46.66
N TYR A 927 5.75 -16.81 -45.91
CA TYR A 927 5.41 -15.83 -44.87
C TYR A 927 4.92 -14.51 -45.49
N ARG A 928 3.61 -14.42 -45.77
CA ARG A 928 2.97 -13.12 -46.08
C ARG A 928 2.98 -12.24 -44.84
N SER A 929 4.07 -11.50 -44.67
CA SER A 929 4.19 -10.46 -43.65
C SER A 929 3.10 -9.42 -43.89
N SER A 930 2.12 -9.38 -42.98
CA SER A 930 0.97 -8.47 -43.03
C SER A 930 1.38 -7.07 -42.54
N VAL A 931 2.33 -6.44 -43.24
CA VAL A 931 2.70 -5.04 -43.00
C VAL A 931 1.54 -4.17 -43.49
N TYR A 932 0.64 -3.82 -42.58
CA TYR A 932 -0.36 -2.78 -42.80
C TYR A 932 0.35 -1.42 -42.86
N HIS A 933 0.75 -1.00 -44.06
CA HIS A 933 0.94 0.43 -44.32
C HIS A 933 -0.45 1.08 -44.41
N PRO A 934 -0.79 2.06 -43.56
CA PRO A 934 -2.07 2.76 -43.64
C PRO A 934 -2.04 3.79 -44.78
N SER A 935 -2.24 3.35 -46.02
CA SER A 935 -2.45 4.26 -47.15
C SER A 935 -3.79 4.97 -47.00
N THR A 936 -3.77 6.28 -46.72
CA THR A 936 -4.96 7.11 -46.64
C THR A 936 -5.61 7.31 -48.00
N SER A 937 -6.73 6.63 -48.24
CA SER A 937 -7.70 6.96 -49.29
C SER A 937 -9.12 6.81 -48.73
N GLY A 938 -10.03 7.71 -49.10
CA GLY A 938 -11.32 7.88 -48.44
C GLY A 938 -12.27 6.70 -48.60
N PHE A 939 -13.12 6.49 -47.58
CA PHE A 939 -14.31 5.66 -47.73
C PHE A 939 -15.25 6.29 -48.76
N ASN A 940 -15.57 5.55 -49.82
CA ASN A 940 -16.85 5.71 -50.48
C ASN A 940 -17.49 4.33 -50.64
N ARG A 941 -18.73 4.18 -50.14
CA ARG A 941 -19.47 2.91 -50.18
C ARG A 941 -20.14 2.76 -51.53
N HIS A 942 -19.90 1.66 -52.25
CA HIS A 942 -20.95 1.04 -53.05
C HIS A 942 -20.82 -0.49 -53.02
N VAL A 943 -21.98 -1.16 -53.04
CA VAL A 943 -22.11 -2.62 -53.10
C VAL A 943 -22.47 -3.00 -54.53
N ALA A 944 -21.80 -4.00 -55.09
CA ALA A 944 -22.19 -4.60 -56.37
C ALA A 944 -21.93 -6.10 -56.36
N HIS A 945 -22.91 -6.87 -56.83
CA HIS A 945 -22.74 -8.30 -57.14
C HIS A 945 -22.02 -8.49 -58.48
N GLN A 946 -21.40 -9.65 -58.68
CA GLN A 946 -21.03 -10.10 -60.03
C GLN A 946 -22.27 -10.63 -60.76
N ASN A 947 -22.48 -10.21 -62.02
CA ASN A 947 -22.84 -11.10 -63.13
C ASN A 947 -22.88 -10.40 -64.50
N GLY A 948 -22.19 -10.99 -65.48
CA GLY A 948 -22.62 -11.04 -66.90
C GLY A 948 -22.36 -9.84 -67.83
N GLY A 949 -21.72 -10.13 -68.98
CA GLY A 949 -21.99 -9.44 -70.26
C GLY A 949 -21.02 -8.34 -70.73
N PRO A 950 -20.27 -8.55 -71.84
CA PRO A 950 -19.48 -7.50 -72.50
C PRO A 950 -20.21 -6.84 -73.69
N LYS A 951 -19.88 -5.57 -74.01
CA LYS A 951 -20.11 -4.95 -75.33
C LYS A 951 -19.30 -3.65 -75.53
N ASN A 952 -19.05 -3.31 -76.80
CA ASN A 952 -18.34 -2.11 -77.32
C ASN A 952 -19.09 -0.79 -76.95
N THR A 953 -18.60 0.46 -77.11
CA THR A 953 -17.83 1.08 -78.23
C THR A 953 -17.17 2.44 -77.88
N ASN A 954 -16.04 2.73 -78.55
CA ASN A 954 -15.56 3.99 -79.18
C ASN A 954 -15.66 5.42 -78.54
N HIS A 955 -14.74 6.26 -79.05
CA HIS A 955 -14.59 7.74 -79.03
C HIS A 955 -13.96 8.40 -77.79
N ILE A 956 -13.06 9.42 -77.81
CA ILE A 956 -12.21 10.18 -78.80
C ILE A 956 -12.35 11.73 -78.64
N VAL A 957 -11.20 12.44 -78.75
CA VAL A 957 -11.01 13.89 -79.11
C VAL A 957 -10.98 15.00 -78.01
N ASN A 958 -9.78 15.60 -77.84
CA ASN A 958 -9.44 17.05 -77.85
C ASN A 958 -9.92 18.03 -76.73
N GLN A 959 -9.35 19.25 -76.52
CA GLN A 959 -8.13 19.92 -77.02
C GLN A 959 -7.70 21.11 -76.12
N ARG A 960 -6.39 21.48 -76.16
CA ARG A 960 -5.81 22.84 -75.99
C ARG A 960 -6.01 23.53 -74.61
N ASN A 961 -5.29 24.59 -74.21
CA ASN A 961 -4.47 25.59 -74.94
C ASN A 961 -3.17 25.99 -74.18
N ALA A 962 -2.35 26.90 -74.74
CA ALA A 962 -1.10 27.43 -74.15
C ALA A 962 -1.30 28.80 -73.43
N SER A 963 -0.34 29.62 -72.95
CA SER A 963 1.14 29.71 -73.14
C SER A 963 1.80 30.73 -72.16
N GLN A 964 3.12 30.57 -71.87
CA GLN A 964 4.12 31.65 -71.55
C GLN A 964 4.00 32.46 -70.21
N HIS A 965 5.01 33.17 -69.64
CA HIS A 965 6.44 33.39 -69.98
C HIS A 965 7.36 33.69 -68.73
N SER A 966 8.56 33.07 -68.66
CA SER A 966 9.92 33.51 -68.18
C SER A 966 10.25 34.33 -66.88
N ASN A 967 11.33 33.88 -66.19
CA ASN A 967 12.49 34.64 -65.59
C ASN A 967 12.32 35.48 -64.28
N GLN A 968 13.33 35.77 -63.41
CA GLN A 968 14.77 35.36 -63.25
C GLN A 968 15.31 35.60 -61.79
N ARG A 969 16.57 35.23 -61.48
CA ARG A 969 17.39 35.54 -60.26
C ARG A 969 18.51 36.58 -60.59
N PRO A 970 19.18 37.32 -59.65
CA PRO A 970 20.46 36.88 -59.02
C PRO A 970 20.75 37.47 -57.56
N PRO A 971 21.99 37.78 -57.05
CA PRO A 971 22.68 36.86 -56.11
C PRO A 971 23.54 37.41 -54.90
N SER A 972 23.93 36.49 -53.97
CA SER A 972 25.20 36.43 -53.17
C SER A 972 25.50 37.54 -52.11
N THR A 973 26.52 37.49 -51.20
CA THR A 973 27.63 36.55 -50.82
C THR A 973 27.56 36.23 -49.28
N GLY A 974 28.54 35.79 -48.45
CA GLY A 974 29.98 35.46 -48.55
C GLY A 974 30.63 35.11 -47.17
N ASN A 975 31.83 34.50 -47.13
CA ASN A 975 32.68 34.07 -45.96
C ASN A 975 32.07 33.10 -44.90
N GLY A 976 32.75 32.07 -44.37
CA GLY A 976 34.06 31.45 -44.69
C GLY A 976 34.48 30.30 -43.73
N SER A 977 35.49 29.49 -44.12
CA SER A 977 36.28 28.49 -43.32
C SER A 977 35.90 26.98 -43.27
N ARG A 978 36.95 26.14 -43.41
CA ARG A 978 37.10 24.67 -43.66
C ARG A 978 37.28 23.81 -42.36
N PRO A 979 37.63 22.47 -42.35
CA PRO A 979 37.43 21.32 -43.29
C PRO A 979 37.03 19.91 -42.69
N PHE A 980 36.45 19.06 -43.56
CA PHE A 980 36.44 17.58 -43.80
C PHE A 980 37.21 16.47 -42.98
N LEU A 981 36.48 15.32 -42.80
CA LEU A 981 36.85 13.87 -43.05
C LEU A 981 37.91 13.15 -42.17
N PRO A 982 38.09 11.78 -42.21
CA PRO A 982 37.52 10.73 -43.10
C PRO A 982 36.91 9.49 -42.37
N ASN A 983 36.86 8.32 -43.05
CA ASN A 983 36.34 7.02 -42.58
C ASN A 983 37.29 5.86 -43.02
N ASN A 984 37.07 4.63 -42.51
CA ASN A 984 37.43 3.30 -43.09
C ASN A 984 38.84 2.59 -42.92
N VAL A 985 38.78 1.40 -42.28
CA VAL A 985 39.53 0.09 -42.43
C VAL A 985 41.04 -0.13 -42.03
N ILE A 986 41.32 -1.15 -41.16
CA ILE A 986 42.20 -2.37 -41.35
C ILE A 986 42.77 -3.00 -40.02
N MET A 987 42.50 -4.31 -39.85
CA MET A 987 43.17 -5.44 -39.11
C MET A 987 43.89 -5.35 -37.72
N LYS A 988 43.65 -6.41 -36.90
CA LYS A 988 44.53 -7.28 -36.06
C LYS A 988 45.73 -6.67 -35.28
N GLU A 989 46.07 -7.07 -34.05
CA GLU A 989 46.04 -8.37 -33.35
C GLU A 989 45.82 -8.27 -31.80
N LYS A 990 45.60 -9.43 -31.12
CA LYS A 990 45.95 -9.83 -29.71
C LYS A 990 45.72 -8.83 -28.54
N GLY A 991 45.03 -9.16 -27.44
CA GLY A 991 44.30 -10.40 -27.11
C GLY A 991 43.79 -10.48 -25.64
N SER A 992 42.94 -11.48 -25.37
CA SER A 992 42.46 -12.00 -24.07
C SER A 992 41.65 -11.12 -23.07
N ASN A 993 40.57 -11.74 -22.55
CA ASN A 993 39.91 -11.55 -21.25
C ASN A 993 39.13 -10.25 -20.94
N HIS A 994 37.81 -10.27 -21.15
CA HIS A 994 36.75 -9.93 -20.16
C HIS A 994 35.37 -10.45 -20.64
N PRO A 995 34.27 -10.45 -19.82
CA PRO A 995 33.13 -11.36 -20.01
C PRO A 995 32.05 -10.94 -21.02
N LYS A 996 31.10 -11.86 -21.25
CA LYS A 996 29.89 -11.64 -22.06
C LYS A 996 28.97 -10.59 -21.43
N PRO A 997 28.27 -9.74 -22.21
CA PRO A 997 27.15 -8.95 -21.70
C PRO A 997 25.99 -9.87 -21.29
N ASN A 998 25.38 -9.60 -20.14
CA ASN A 998 24.25 -10.39 -19.63
C ASN A 998 22.99 -10.20 -20.48
N GLN A 999 22.22 -11.28 -20.61
CA GLN A 999 20.84 -11.22 -21.12
C GLN A 999 19.93 -10.57 -20.05
N PRO A 1000 18.89 -9.80 -20.45
CA PRO A 1000 17.90 -9.32 -19.49
C PRO A 1000 17.14 -10.51 -18.89
N ASN A 1001 17.10 -10.62 -17.56
CA ASN A 1001 16.34 -11.70 -16.90
C ASN A 1001 14.83 -11.46 -17.07
N LEU A 1002 14.09 -12.52 -17.42
CA LEU A 1002 12.65 -12.52 -17.70
C LEU A 1002 11.85 -13.33 -16.65
N ASP A 1003 12.44 -13.65 -15.50
CA ASP A 1003 11.80 -14.44 -14.43
C ASP A 1003 10.47 -13.85 -13.90
N CYS A 1004 10.24 -12.54 -14.07
CA CYS A 1004 8.97 -11.87 -13.70
C CYS A 1004 7.74 -12.31 -14.53
N LEU A 1005 7.88 -13.19 -15.52
CA LEU A 1005 6.80 -13.67 -16.39
C LEU A 1005 6.26 -15.07 -16.03
N LYS A 1006 6.67 -15.67 -14.91
CA LYS A 1006 6.17 -16.97 -14.42
C LYS A 1006 4.83 -16.82 -13.70
N VAL A 1007 3.73 -16.90 -14.46
CA VAL A 1007 2.37 -16.98 -13.90
C VAL A 1007 2.12 -18.38 -13.29
N PRO A 1008 1.56 -18.51 -12.06
CA PRO A 1008 1.21 -19.81 -11.49
C PRO A 1008 0.08 -20.51 -12.26
N ASP A 1009 0.32 -21.75 -12.70
CA ASP A 1009 -0.64 -22.57 -13.45
C ASP A 1009 -1.67 -23.27 -12.52
N GLN A 1010 -2.32 -22.48 -11.64
CA GLN A 1010 -3.52 -22.85 -10.87
C GLN A 1010 -4.19 -21.65 -10.20
N GLY A 1011 -5.36 -21.24 -10.71
CA GLY A 1011 -6.29 -20.36 -9.99
C GLY A 1011 -7.16 -21.17 -9.04
N ALA A 1012 -7.11 -20.88 -7.74
CA ALA A 1012 -7.81 -21.65 -6.70
C ALA A 1012 -9.31 -21.33 -6.65
N ALA A 1013 -10.11 -22.02 -7.48
CA ALA A 1013 -11.57 -22.00 -7.39
C ALA A 1013 -12.13 -23.43 -7.41
N GLY A 1014 -12.53 -23.95 -6.24
CA GLY A 1014 -13.23 -25.24 -6.15
C GLY A 1014 -12.89 -26.17 -4.99
N VAL A 1015 -12.90 -25.68 -3.74
CA VAL A 1015 -13.09 -26.57 -2.58
C VAL A 1015 -14.59 -26.82 -2.43
N GLN A 1016 -15.05 -28.00 -2.85
CA GLN A 1016 -16.46 -28.38 -2.77
C GLN A 1016 -16.67 -29.37 -1.62
N ARG A 1017 -17.59 -29.06 -0.69
CA ARG A 1017 -17.98 -29.97 0.39
C ARG A 1017 -18.54 -31.28 -0.17
N GLN A 1018 -18.32 -32.37 0.57
CA GLN A 1018 -18.90 -33.67 0.28
C GLN A 1018 -20.43 -33.62 0.32
N SER A 1019 -21.08 -34.46 -0.48
CA SER A 1019 -22.52 -34.74 -0.40
C SER A 1019 -22.76 -36.25 -0.43
N VAL A 1020 -23.80 -36.70 0.28
CA VAL A 1020 -24.11 -38.12 0.48
C VAL A 1020 -25.45 -38.45 -0.17
N SER A 1021 -25.45 -39.54 -0.94
CA SER A 1021 -26.57 -40.32 -1.56
C SER A 1021 -27.99 -39.74 -1.67
N ARG A 1022 -28.60 -39.92 -2.85
CA ARG A 1022 -30.06 -39.90 -3.07
C ARG A 1022 -30.50 -41.06 -4.00
N PRO A 1023 -31.57 -41.81 -3.68
CA PRO A 1023 -32.26 -42.69 -4.64
C PRO A 1023 -33.39 -41.97 -5.43
N PRO A 1024 -33.70 -42.35 -6.69
CA PRO A 1024 -34.81 -41.85 -7.52
C PRO A 1024 -35.91 -42.96 -7.69
N PRO A 1025 -36.79 -43.02 -8.73
CA PRO A 1025 -37.11 -42.09 -9.83
C PRO A 1025 -38.63 -41.88 -10.15
N GLY A 1026 -38.92 -41.08 -11.20
CA GLY A 1026 -40.18 -41.11 -11.97
C GLY A 1026 -41.06 -39.84 -11.85
N GLY A 1027 -41.72 -39.34 -12.91
CA GLY A 1027 -41.62 -39.65 -14.35
C GLY A 1027 -42.75 -38.98 -15.16
N GLY A 1028 -42.49 -38.57 -16.42
CA GLY A 1028 -43.55 -38.21 -17.39
C GLY A 1028 -43.59 -36.78 -17.99
N ARG A 1029 -43.96 -36.74 -19.28
CA ARG A 1029 -44.38 -35.61 -20.16
C ARG A 1029 -45.20 -36.26 -21.30
N PRO A 1030 -46.12 -35.59 -22.05
CA PRO A 1030 -46.03 -34.18 -22.47
C PRO A 1030 -47.36 -33.34 -22.54
N LYS A 1031 -47.17 -32.04 -22.89
CA LYS A 1031 -48.01 -31.02 -23.61
C LYS A 1031 -49.44 -31.39 -24.09
N PRO A 1032 -50.39 -30.42 -24.22
CA PRO A 1032 -50.17 -29.03 -24.71
C PRO A 1032 -50.85 -27.88 -23.92
N ALA A 1033 -50.88 -26.66 -24.50
CA ALA A 1033 -51.35 -25.39 -23.91
C ALA A 1033 -52.68 -24.90 -24.58
N PRO A 1034 -53.43 -23.88 -24.08
CA PRO A 1034 -52.98 -22.46 -24.09
C PRO A 1034 -53.56 -21.50 -23.00
N LYS A 1035 -53.19 -20.20 -23.14
CA LYS A 1035 -53.72 -18.95 -22.52
C LYS A 1035 -53.16 -18.53 -21.13
N PRO A 1036 -53.07 -17.19 -20.85
CA PRO A 1036 -52.28 -16.64 -19.74
C PRO A 1036 -53.10 -16.33 -18.46
N ALA A 1037 -52.40 -16.22 -17.32
CA ALA A 1037 -52.93 -15.87 -15.99
C ALA A 1037 -52.21 -14.63 -15.39
N PRO A 1038 -52.80 -13.94 -14.39
CA PRO A 1038 -52.36 -12.60 -13.97
C PRO A 1038 -51.17 -12.58 -12.98
N LYS A 1039 -50.68 -11.35 -12.70
CA LYS A 1039 -49.56 -11.08 -11.78
C LYS A 1039 -49.88 -11.46 -10.32
N PRO A 1040 -48.89 -11.90 -9.52
CA PRO A 1040 -49.08 -12.20 -8.10
C PRO A 1040 -49.28 -10.92 -7.24
N LYS A 1041 -49.94 -11.09 -6.10
CA LYS A 1041 -50.08 -10.10 -5.02
C LYS A 1041 -48.88 -10.17 -4.05
N PRO A 1042 -48.56 -9.11 -3.28
CA PRO A 1042 -47.54 -9.16 -2.23
C PRO A 1042 -47.91 -10.14 -1.11
N GLN A 1043 -46.91 -10.77 -0.51
CA GLN A 1043 -47.07 -11.57 0.71
C GLN A 1043 -47.12 -10.65 1.93
N VAL A 1044 -48.04 -10.95 2.85
CA VAL A 1044 -48.14 -10.35 4.18
C VAL A 1044 -47.37 -11.28 5.15
N PRO A 1045 -46.65 -10.78 6.18
CA PRO A 1045 -46.07 -11.65 7.21
C PRO A 1045 -47.16 -12.48 7.90
N GLN A 1046 -46.84 -13.72 8.27
CA GLN A 1046 -47.81 -14.66 8.85
C GLN A 1046 -47.34 -15.20 10.21
N CYS A 1047 -48.30 -15.67 11.00
CA CYS A 1047 -48.04 -16.48 12.18
C CYS A 1047 -48.96 -17.70 12.19
N LYS A 1048 -48.53 -18.74 12.89
CA LYS A 1048 -49.28 -19.97 13.12
C LYS A 1048 -49.69 -20.03 14.59
N ALA A 1049 -50.95 -20.32 14.85
CA ALA A 1049 -51.47 -20.52 16.19
C ALA A 1049 -50.86 -21.77 16.86
N LEU A 1050 -50.40 -21.60 18.10
CA LEU A 1050 -49.91 -22.69 18.95
C LEU A 1050 -51.04 -23.28 19.80
N TYR A 1051 -52.02 -22.46 20.17
CA TYR A 1051 -53.19 -22.82 20.96
C TYR A 1051 -54.44 -22.21 20.31
N ALA A 1052 -55.62 -22.75 20.63
CA ALA A 1052 -56.88 -22.12 20.24
C ALA A 1052 -57.17 -20.88 21.12
N TYR A 1053 -57.90 -19.92 20.56
CA TYR A 1053 -58.38 -18.73 21.25
C TYR A 1053 -59.79 -18.41 20.77
N ASP A 1054 -60.74 -18.30 21.70
CA ASP A 1054 -62.09 -17.81 21.44
C ASP A 1054 -62.17 -16.34 21.84
N ALA A 1055 -62.78 -15.53 20.96
CA ALA A 1055 -62.90 -14.08 21.14
C ALA A 1055 -63.86 -13.76 22.29
N GLN A 1056 -63.43 -12.92 23.23
CA GLN A 1056 -64.26 -12.48 24.35
C GLN A 1056 -65.00 -11.17 24.03
N ASP A 1057 -64.46 -10.37 23.13
CA ASP A 1057 -65.05 -9.09 22.70
C ASP A 1057 -65.18 -8.95 21.18
N THR A 1058 -65.96 -7.97 20.73
CA THR A 1058 -66.47 -7.92 19.33
C THR A 1058 -65.45 -7.54 18.26
N ASP A 1059 -64.29 -6.99 18.65
CA ASP A 1059 -63.16 -6.65 17.77
C ASP A 1059 -61.99 -7.65 17.86
N GLU A 1060 -62.11 -8.71 18.67
CA GLU A 1060 -61.16 -9.82 18.73
C GLU A 1060 -61.35 -10.86 17.60
N LEU A 1061 -60.31 -11.65 17.35
CA LEU A 1061 -60.27 -12.68 16.31
C LEU A 1061 -60.12 -14.07 16.94
N SER A 1062 -61.15 -14.91 16.81
CA SER A 1062 -61.09 -16.32 17.23
C SER A 1062 -60.35 -17.19 16.21
N PHE A 1063 -59.57 -18.17 16.68
CA PHE A 1063 -58.79 -19.10 15.87
C PHE A 1063 -58.51 -20.42 16.61
N ASN A 1064 -58.26 -21.49 15.85
CA ASN A 1064 -57.88 -22.79 16.43
C ASN A 1064 -56.36 -22.91 16.50
N ALA A 1065 -55.86 -23.88 17.27
CA ALA A 1065 -54.47 -24.32 17.12
C ALA A 1065 -54.20 -24.73 15.65
N ASP A 1066 -52.96 -24.52 15.19
CA ASP A 1066 -52.49 -24.69 13.82
C ASP A 1066 -53.08 -23.76 12.73
N ASP A 1067 -54.07 -22.89 13.01
CA ASP A 1067 -54.51 -21.86 12.04
C ASP A 1067 -53.38 -20.89 11.68
N ILE A 1068 -53.34 -20.43 10.41
CA ILE A 1068 -52.36 -19.45 9.92
C ILE A 1068 -53.04 -18.09 9.73
N ILE A 1069 -52.53 -17.08 10.44
CA ILE A 1069 -53.08 -15.72 10.53
C ILE A 1069 -52.13 -14.74 9.83
N ASP A 1070 -52.66 -13.93 8.90
CA ASP A 1070 -51.92 -12.81 8.31
C ASP A 1070 -51.75 -11.70 9.37
N ILE A 1071 -50.52 -11.31 9.69
CA ILE A 1071 -50.23 -10.22 10.63
C ILE A 1071 -50.39 -8.88 9.90
N ILE A 1072 -51.32 -8.05 10.36
CA ILE A 1072 -51.59 -6.73 9.78
C ILE A 1072 -50.87 -5.62 10.57
N LYS A 1073 -50.86 -5.71 11.89
CA LYS A 1073 -50.14 -4.79 12.78
C LYS A 1073 -49.67 -5.53 14.02
N GLU A 1074 -48.40 -5.33 14.39
CA GLU A 1074 -47.88 -5.71 15.69
C GLU A 1074 -47.96 -4.51 16.64
N ASP A 1075 -48.25 -4.78 17.91
CA ASP A 1075 -48.34 -3.77 18.97
C ASP A 1075 -47.52 -4.17 20.19
N ALA A 1076 -47.00 -3.17 20.91
CA ALA A 1076 -46.16 -3.37 22.10
C ALA A 1076 -46.96 -3.81 23.34
N SER A 1077 -48.28 -3.64 23.32
CA SER A 1077 -49.21 -4.12 24.36
C SER A 1077 -49.38 -5.65 24.42
N GLY A 1078 -48.82 -6.39 23.45
CA GLY A 1078 -48.96 -7.84 23.34
C GLY A 1078 -50.16 -8.31 22.50
N TRP A 1079 -51.06 -7.40 22.13
CA TRP A 1079 -52.20 -7.70 21.26
C TRP A 1079 -51.93 -7.27 19.82
N TRP A 1080 -51.95 -8.22 18.88
CA TRP A 1080 -51.67 -7.98 17.47
C TRP A 1080 -52.97 -7.91 16.67
N THR A 1081 -52.99 -7.09 15.62
CA THR A 1081 -54.10 -7.08 14.66
C THR A 1081 -53.78 -8.04 13.52
N GLY A 1082 -54.66 -9.02 13.29
CA GLY A 1082 -54.45 -10.06 12.28
C GLY A 1082 -55.69 -10.33 11.45
N ARG A 1083 -55.54 -11.18 10.43
CA ARG A 1083 -56.64 -11.62 9.56
C ARG A 1083 -56.58 -13.12 9.33
N LEU A 1084 -57.69 -13.78 9.63
CA LEU A 1084 -57.89 -15.22 9.42
C LEU A 1084 -59.23 -15.42 8.70
N ARG A 1085 -59.25 -16.23 7.64
CA ARG A 1085 -60.47 -16.60 6.91
C ARG A 1085 -61.35 -15.38 6.53
N ALA A 1086 -60.69 -14.28 6.13
CA ALA A 1086 -61.26 -12.97 5.81
C ALA A 1086 -61.91 -12.16 6.95
N LYS A 1087 -61.99 -12.66 8.19
CA LYS A 1087 -62.23 -11.83 9.39
C LYS A 1087 -60.92 -11.18 9.84
N GLN A 1088 -61.00 -9.96 10.38
CA GLN A 1088 -59.88 -9.24 10.97
C GLN A 1088 -60.25 -8.78 12.38
N GLY A 1089 -59.32 -8.89 13.31
CA GLY A 1089 -59.50 -8.48 14.71
C GLY A 1089 -58.19 -8.54 15.49
N LEU A 1090 -58.28 -8.28 16.80
CA LEU A 1090 -57.17 -8.38 17.75
C LEU A 1090 -56.97 -9.83 18.26
N PHE A 1091 -55.73 -10.21 18.54
CA PHE A 1091 -55.39 -11.49 19.16
C PHE A 1091 -54.13 -11.41 20.02
N PRO A 1092 -54.02 -12.22 21.09
CA PRO A 1092 -52.87 -12.19 21.99
C PRO A 1092 -51.65 -12.90 21.38
N ASN A 1093 -50.50 -12.21 21.35
CA ASN A 1093 -49.33 -12.67 20.59
C ASN A 1093 -48.62 -13.91 21.17
N ASN A 1094 -48.83 -14.21 22.44
CA ASN A 1094 -48.30 -15.40 23.11
C ASN A 1094 -49.05 -16.70 22.76
N TYR A 1095 -50.16 -16.61 22.02
CA TYR A 1095 -50.89 -17.77 21.48
C TYR A 1095 -50.39 -18.20 20.08
N VAL A 1096 -49.42 -17.49 19.49
CA VAL A 1096 -48.92 -17.74 18.12
C VAL A 1096 -47.39 -17.83 18.04
N SER A 1097 -46.89 -18.35 16.91
CA SER A 1097 -45.48 -18.25 16.50
C SER A 1097 -45.39 -17.72 15.07
N LYS A 1098 -44.44 -16.83 14.76
CA LYS A 1098 -44.24 -16.32 13.40
C LYS A 1098 -43.64 -17.41 12.49
N ILE A 1099 -43.96 -17.37 11.20
CA ILE A 1099 -43.52 -18.34 10.17
C ILE A 1099 -42.90 -17.66 8.95
#